data_AF-A0A7C5DJH9-F1
#
_entry.id   AF-A0A7C5DJH9-F1
#
_cell.length_a   1.000
_cell.length_b   1.000
_cell.length_c   1.000
_cell.angle_alpha   90.00
_cell.angle_beta   90.00
_cell.angle_gamma   90.00
#
_symmetry.space_group_name_H-M   'P 1'
#
loop_
_entity.id
_entity.type
_entity.pdbx_description
1 polymer ?
#
loop_
_entity_poly.entity_id
_entity_poly.type
_entity_poly.pdbx_seq_one_letter_code
_entity_poly.pdbx_strand_id
1 'polypeptide(L)'
;MFKTIKFIMILCLLISLFSCGRKGSYYPNHKPFVRITSFEGVDDIENISDSIFFQQKIYWDGHDDNGVVYGFAFRILDEDENPIATPGYEFINDEGWVYHYQIGADESIPMNDPGAKLSIWTQQFFAIINFPANLNGESSNLTSIFEIKCIDNLSEESEIERRYFYSYSSKPEVVVQSTKGEINGKTIGKGIILKFNTIDYGNGTSDQADYYEFKLIFGSRDEFGQIIPGENYEDTGWFDTRDQPDRSEYLLNQNTEPVLNPNEIPDSTFVIARAINYAGIVSESDTIAFFVRGDFSPGAVIYNSEFQEGNDVRVLGQNHYTTYLDEKIGKVIESEYHSSGEHFSTPFWIDKDGKYAAVHSNDLKIYLHWGWHGEYGTTSGSGFNITDNPDDRRIDAVVDEQTDISYFAEIVYFDLRLDDEPYYYPPFPPEGDNLHIDNDGKQWLRVPINHRISRRTVLTGLDSNIELEGLEKGVHKFEVSPVDIQNVCDETPAVMYFKIVERVPANEKSGILILDDDDHFDNFSPDNIIDDIYFDFCADYEGEVIALDRNELMDAVWNSQLHFGRAVFSPTDLEKYKLVIYHSDLITYVSNFADESEILRIYLEGGGNLLISTGANLKNIPERMNEYNFNFMERYFGIPSSSESIDSVFPTSFGTDPYFIKAIANSEHYNDIDLEIPGWNTLIGIYQGLGPVSRFNSFDSDTEVIFKYGCKPAESGNFSPSIEKYNELNEKPVALKKVTGNNNCYLFGFPLSYLDVDQVKEMINQILSEL
;
A
#
# COMPACT_ATOMS: atom_id res chain seq x y z
N MET A 1 -0.49 45.20 -89.67
CA MET A 1 -1.76 44.69 -89.11
C MET A 1 -2.35 43.50 -89.87
N PHE A 2 -2.24 43.40 -91.20
CA PHE A 2 -2.78 42.28 -91.99
C PHE A 2 -2.02 40.94 -91.92
N LYS A 3 -0.81 40.89 -91.35
CA LYS A 3 -0.04 39.63 -91.17
C LYS A 3 -0.40 38.88 -89.88
N THR A 4 -0.78 39.58 -88.80
CA THR A 4 -1.15 38.97 -87.51
C THR A 4 -2.52 38.29 -87.57
N ILE A 5 -3.46 38.86 -88.33
CA ILE A 5 -4.81 38.29 -88.51
C ILE A 5 -4.78 37.00 -89.36
N LYS A 6 -3.90 36.92 -90.36
CA LYS A 6 -3.72 35.68 -91.14
C LYS A 6 -3.07 34.56 -90.32
N PHE A 7 -2.16 34.90 -89.40
CA PHE A 7 -1.54 33.91 -88.52
C PHE A 7 -2.53 33.36 -87.48
N ILE A 8 -3.39 34.22 -86.92
CA ILE A 8 -4.44 33.81 -85.98
C ILE A 8 -5.51 32.94 -86.70
N MET A 9 -5.93 33.29 -87.92
CA MET A 9 -6.86 32.44 -88.67
C MET A 9 -6.26 31.08 -89.05
N ILE A 10 -4.98 31.01 -89.42
CA ILE A 10 -4.32 29.73 -89.73
C ILE A 10 -4.15 28.88 -88.46
N LEU A 11 -3.87 29.50 -87.31
CA LEU A 11 -3.79 28.80 -86.03
C LEU A 11 -5.16 28.28 -85.57
N CYS A 12 -6.24 29.06 -85.73
CA CYS A 12 -7.60 28.60 -85.47
C CYS A 12 -8.03 27.47 -86.43
N LEU A 13 -7.62 27.52 -87.71
CA LEU A 13 -7.88 26.44 -88.66
C LEU A 13 -7.11 25.17 -88.28
N LEU A 14 -5.85 25.29 -87.84
CA LEU A 14 -5.03 24.16 -87.38
C LEU A 14 -5.56 23.54 -86.07
N ILE A 15 -6.06 24.33 -85.12
CA ILE A 15 -6.71 23.82 -83.90
C ILE A 15 -8.03 23.10 -84.25
N SER A 16 -8.79 23.58 -85.25
CA SER A 16 -10.00 22.89 -85.71
C SER A 16 -9.73 21.61 -86.50
N LEU A 17 -8.55 21.46 -87.12
CA LEU A 17 -8.18 20.28 -87.92
C LEU A 17 -7.50 19.16 -87.11
N PHE A 18 -7.05 19.43 -85.88
CA PHE A 18 -6.63 18.39 -84.92
C PHE A 18 -7.73 18.00 -83.91
N SER A 19 -8.88 18.68 -83.94
CA SER A 19 -10.07 18.21 -83.22
C SER A 19 -10.92 17.32 -84.13
N CYS A 20 -10.35 16.18 -84.55
CA CYS A 20 -11.10 15.11 -85.19
C CYS A 20 -10.93 13.82 -84.39
N GLY A 21 -11.97 13.50 -83.62
CA GLY A 21 -12.52 12.15 -83.62
C GLY A 21 -11.66 11.04 -83.02
N ARG A 22 -11.62 10.99 -81.70
CA ARG A 22 -12.09 9.77 -81.03
C ARG A 22 -13.37 10.12 -80.31
N LYS A 23 -14.51 9.81 -80.95
CA LYS A 23 -15.69 9.37 -80.20
C LYS A 23 -15.20 8.16 -79.41
N GLY A 24 -14.88 8.36 -78.13
CA GLY A 24 -15.05 7.26 -77.20
C GLY A 24 -16.53 6.93 -77.30
N SER A 25 -16.87 5.79 -77.88
CA SER A 25 -18.09 5.13 -77.46
C SER A 25 -18.01 5.09 -75.95
N TYR A 26 -18.93 5.75 -75.25
CA TYR A 26 -19.29 5.30 -73.92
C TYR A 26 -19.57 3.81 -74.12
N TYR A 27 -18.62 2.96 -73.72
CA TYR A 27 -18.99 1.59 -73.41
C TYR A 27 -20.08 1.78 -72.34
N PRO A 28 -21.30 1.27 -72.57
CA PRO A 28 -22.27 1.24 -71.49
C PRO A 28 -21.55 0.59 -70.31
N ASN A 29 -21.56 1.26 -69.16
CA ASN A 29 -20.96 0.69 -67.97
C ASN A 29 -21.64 -0.67 -67.74
N HIS A 30 -20.86 -1.72 -67.53
CA HIS A 30 -21.43 -2.97 -67.08
C HIS A 30 -21.58 -2.83 -65.57
N LYS A 31 -22.76 -3.14 -65.04
CA LYS A 31 -22.95 -3.17 -63.60
C LYS A 31 -21.91 -4.11 -62.96
N PRO A 32 -21.35 -3.75 -61.80
CA PRO A 32 -20.51 -4.69 -61.06
C PRO A 32 -21.35 -5.91 -60.64
N PHE A 33 -20.69 -7.02 -60.32
CA PHE A 33 -21.30 -8.18 -59.70
C PHE A 33 -20.68 -8.47 -58.34
N VAL A 34 -21.50 -8.97 -57.42
CA VAL A 34 -21.09 -9.44 -56.09
C VAL A 34 -21.45 -10.91 -55.96
N ARG A 35 -20.64 -11.66 -55.21
CA ARG A 35 -20.94 -13.05 -54.87
C ARG A 35 -20.54 -13.35 -53.44
N ILE A 36 -21.38 -14.10 -52.74
CA ILE A 36 -21.04 -14.65 -51.42
C ILE A 36 -20.20 -15.91 -51.66
N THR A 37 -18.97 -15.91 -51.16
CA THR A 37 -17.93 -16.90 -51.47
C THR A 37 -17.80 -18.00 -50.43
N SER A 38 -18.18 -17.73 -49.17
CA SER A 38 -18.20 -18.72 -48.08
C SER A 38 -19.27 -18.36 -47.06
N PHE A 39 -20.15 -19.34 -46.79
CA PHE A 39 -21.28 -19.29 -45.87
C PHE A 39 -21.75 -20.72 -45.57
N GLU A 40 -22.41 -20.94 -44.42
CA GLU A 40 -23.01 -22.24 -44.07
C GLU A 40 -24.50 -22.35 -44.43
N GLY A 41 -25.15 -21.22 -44.72
CA GLY A 41 -26.57 -21.14 -45.14
C GLY A 41 -26.84 -21.75 -46.52
N VAL A 42 -28.01 -21.46 -47.09
CA VAL A 42 -28.48 -22.04 -48.36
C VAL A 42 -28.84 -20.99 -49.40
N ASP A 43 -28.76 -21.39 -50.68
CA ASP A 43 -29.07 -20.53 -51.83
C ASP A 43 -30.58 -20.31 -52.02
N ASP A 44 -31.42 -21.24 -51.55
CA ASP A 44 -32.89 -21.22 -51.68
C ASP A 44 -33.54 -21.67 -50.37
N ILE A 45 -34.62 -21.01 -49.96
CA ILE A 45 -35.38 -21.32 -48.74
C ILE A 45 -35.92 -22.76 -48.75
N GLU A 46 -36.21 -23.33 -49.94
CA GLU A 46 -36.66 -24.72 -50.08
C GLU A 46 -35.56 -25.75 -49.72
N ASN A 47 -34.29 -25.33 -49.67
CA ASN A 47 -33.15 -26.19 -49.38
C ASN A 47 -32.74 -26.21 -47.90
N ILE A 48 -33.50 -25.54 -47.01
CA ILE A 48 -33.25 -25.57 -45.58
C ILE A 48 -33.51 -27.00 -45.05
N SER A 49 -32.46 -27.64 -44.50
CA SER A 49 -32.56 -28.99 -43.94
C SER A 49 -32.20 -29.04 -42.45
N ASP A 50 -31.01 -28.57 -42.09
CA ASP A 50 -30.49 -28.60 -40.72
C ASP A 50 -30.20 -27.17 -40.24
N SER A 51 -30.42 -26.92 -38.95
CA SER A 51 -30.08 -25.63 -38.33
C SER A 51 -28.57 -25.49 -38.15
N ILE A 52 -28.04 -24.31 -38.46
CA ILE A 52 -26.63 -23.96 -38.30
C ILE A 52 -26.45 -23.05 -37.07
N PHE A 53 -25.22 -22.96 -36.57
CA PHE A 53 -24.92 -22.11 -35.43
C PHE A 53 -25.24 -20.64 -35.76
N PHE A 54 -25.86 -19.89 -34.84
CA PHE A 54 -26.35 -18.54 -35.13
C PHE A 54 -25.25 -17.54 -35.53
N GLN A 55 -24.05 -17.66 -34.97
CA GLN A 55 -22.94 -16.81 -35.31
C GLN A 55 -22.23 -17.35 -36.54
N GLN A 56 -22.25 -16.57 -37.62
CA GLN A 56 -21.77 -16.98 -38.93
C GLN A 56 -20.77 -15.98 -39.47
N LYS A 57 -19.63 -16.48 -39.97
CA LYS A 57 -18.66 -15.66 -40.68
C LYS A 57 -18.88 -15.80 -42.18
N ILE A 58 -19.37 -14.73 -42.80
CA ILE A 58 -19.75 -14.70 -44.22
C ILE A 58 -18.70 -13.94 -45.01
N TYR A 59 -18.22 -14.52 -46.10
CA TYR A 59 -17.27 -13.89 -47.02
C TYR A 59 -17.92 -13.57 -48.36
N TRP A 60 -17.49 -12.49 -48.99
CA TRP A 60 -17.93 -12.08 -50.32
C TRP A 60 -16.79 -11.53 -51.16
N ASP A 61 -16.98 -11.58 -52.47
CA ASP A 61 -16.14 -10.89 -53.44
C ASP A 61 -17.00 -10.07 -54.40
N GLY A 62 -16.36 -9.10 -55.05
CA GLY A 62 -16.99 -8.27 -56.06
C GLY A 62 -16.06 -8.08 -57.24
N HIS A 63 -16.62 -8.01 -58.43
CA HIS A 63 -15.89 -7.80 -59.67
C HIS A 63 -16.66 -6.85 -60.59
N ASP A 64 -15.90 -6.09 -61.38
CA ASP A 64 -16.41 -5.19 -62.39
C ASP A 64 -15.56 -5.39 -63.64
N ASP A 65 -16.21 -5.73 -64.76
CA ASP A 65 -15.56 -6.03 -66.04
C ASP A 65 -14.86 -4.80 -66.64
N ASN A 66 -15.31 -3.59 -66.30
CA ASN A 66 -14.85 -2.34 -66.90
C ASN A 66 -14.57 -1.20 -65.90
N GLY A 67 -14.47 -1.53 -64.61
CA GLY A 67 -14.13 -0.63 -63.52
C GLY A 67 -13.55 -1.36 -62.30
N VAL A 68 -13.76 -0.80 -61.11
CA VAL A 68 -13.30 -1.35 -59.83
C VAL A 68 -14.43 -1.22 -58.82
N VAL A 69 -14.70 -2.28 -58.07
CA VAL A 69 -15.63 -2.25 -56.94
C VAL A 69 -15.12 -1.27 -55.88
N TYR A 70 -15.93 -0.25 -55.60
CA TYR A 70 -15.65 0.83 -54.67
C TYR A 70 -16.04 0.51 -53.23
N GLY A 71 -17.13 -0.26 -53.04
CA GLY A 71 -17.58 -0.71 -51.72
C GLY A 71 -18.71 -1.72 -51.77
N PHE A 72 -19.01 -2.31 -50.62
CA PHE A 72 -20.08 -3.28 -50.39
C PHE A 72 -21.08 -2.73 -49.38
N ALA A 73 -22.35 -3.09 -49.50
CA ALA A 73 -23.36 -2.83 -48.50
C ALA A 73 -24.13 -4.13 -48.25
N PHE A 74 -24.37 -4.47 -46.98
CA PHE A 74 -25.15 -5.64 -46.61
C PHE A 74 -26.27 -5.28 -45.64
N ARG A 75 -27.28 -6.14 -45.59
CA ARG A 75 -28.40 -6.07 -44.64
C ARG A 75 -28.84 -7.45 -44.21
N ILE A 76 -29.50 -7.51 -43.05
CA ILE A 76 -30.13 -8.70 -42.51
C ILE A 76 -31.64 -8.46 -42.51
N LEU A 77 -32.40 -9.44 -42.99
CA LEU A 77 -33.87 -9.42 -42.96
C LEU A 77 -34.40 -10.62 -42.18
N ASP A 78 -35.60 -10.47 -41.62
CA ASP A 78 -36.38 -11.59 -41.09
C ASP A 78 -37.01 -12.44 -42.22
N GLU A 79 -37.76 -13.48 -41.84
CA GLU A 79 -38.47 -14.37 -42.78
C GLU A 79 -39.55 -13.64 -43.61
N ASP A 80 -40.07 -12.53 -43.10
CA ASP A 80 -41.08 -11.67 -43.74
C ASP A 80 -40.44 -10.56 -44.60
N GLU A 81 -39.12 -10.62 -44.83
CA GLU A 81 -38.29 -9.64 -45.56
C GLU A 81 -38.23 -8.24 -44.92
N ASN A 82 -38.56 -8.11 -43.63
CA ASN A 82 -38.36 -6.84 -42.91
C ASN A 82 -36.90 -6.71 -42.47
N PRO A 83 -36.29 -5.53 -42.63
CA PRO A 83 -34.97 -5.26 -42.07
C PRO A 83 -34.91 -5.45 -40.56
N ILE A 84 -33.87 -6.14 -40.10
CA ILE A 84 -33.60 -6.34 -38.68
C ILE A 84 -32.18 -5.93 -38.33
N ALA A 85 -32.04 -5.29 -37.18
CA ALA A 85 -30.75 -5.05 -36.55
C ALA A 85 -30.30 -6.31 -35.80
N THR A 86 -29.00 -6.56 -35.80
CA THR A 86 -28.39 -7.70 -35.08
C THR A 86 -27.21 -7.22 -34.25
N PRO A 87 -26.87 -7.86 -33.12
CA PRO A 87 -25.70 -7.47 -32.32
C PRO A 87 -24.41 -7.36 -33.16
N GLY A 88 -23.74 -6.21 -33.05
CA GLY A 88 -22.61 -5.78 -33.86
C GLY A 88 -22.97 -4.93 -35.10
N TYR A 89 -24.24 -4.87 -35.49
CA TYR A 89 -24.76 -4.08 -36.61
C TYR A 89 -26.13 -3.48 -36.28
N GLU A 90 -26.17 -2.69 -35.21
CA GLU A 90 -27.39 -2.09 -34.66
C GLU A 90 -27.88 -0.89 -35.46
N PHE A 91 -26.97 -0.22 -36.18
CA PHE A 91 -27.26 1.00 -36.93
C PHE A 91 -27.53 0.67 -38.40
N ILE A 92 -28.80 0.71 -38.79
CA ILE A 92 -29.27 0.46 -40.17
C ILE A 92 -30.02 1.69 -40.71
N ASN A 93 -30.02 1.87 -42.04
CA ASN A 93 -30.82 2.91 -42.68
C ASN A 93 -32.30 2.48 -42.84
N ASP A 94 -33.15 3.35 -43.40
CA ASP A 94 -34.59 3.08 -43.63
C ASP A 94 -34.87 1.82 -44.49
N GLU A 95 -33.90 1.39 -45.30
CA GLU A 95 -33.98 0.18 -46.13
C GLU A 95 -33.29 -1.05 -45.50
N GLY A 96 -32.68 -0.90 -44.32
CA GLY A 96 -32.00 -1.97 -43.61
C GLY A 96 -30.50 -2.10 -43.84
N TRP A 97 -29.89 -1.28 -44.70
CA TRP A 97 -28.45 -1.36 -44.97
C TRP A 97 -27.65 -0.85 -43.77
N VAL A 98 -26.66 -1.65 -43.36
CA VAL A 98 -25.83 -1.40 -42.18
C VAL A 98 -24.95 -0.16 -42.38
N TYR A 99 -24.92 0.72 -41.38
CA TYR A 99 -24.01 1.85 -41.33
C TYR A 99 -22.63 1.46 -40.80
N HIS A 100 -21.62 2.07 -41.40
CA HIS A 100 -20.22 1.98 -41.01
C HIS A 100 -19.65 3.40 -40.90
N TYR A 101 -18.60 3.57 -40.09
CA TYR A 101 -17.82 4.80 -40.09
C TYR A 101 -17.18 5.01 -41.47
N GLN A 102 -17.26 6.23 -41.99
CA GLN A 102 -16.52 6.62 -43.18
C GLN A 102 -15.01 6.52 -42.92
N ILE A 103 -14.24 6.22 -43.97
CA ILE A 103 -12.78 6.14 -43.88
C ILE A 103 -12.22 7.46 -43.32
N GLY A 104 -11.54 7.38 -42.18
CA GLY A 104 -10.95 8.54 -41.50
C GLY A 104 -11.92 9.34 -40.62
N ALA A 105 -13.12 8.82 -40.33
CA ALA A 105 -13.99 9.36 -39.31
C ALA A 105 -13.41 9.13 -37.90
N ASP A 106 -13.80 9.99 -36.96
CA ASP A 106 -13.46 9.83 -35.54
C ASP A 106 -14.41 8.80 -34.93
N GLU A 107 -13.91 7.57 -34.73
CA GLU A 107 -14.70 6.46 -34.18
C GLU A 107 -15.01 6.60 -32.69
N SER A 108 -14.47 7.64 -32.01
CA SER A 108 -14.87 7.98 -30.64
C SER A 108 -16.25 8.66 -30.55
N ILE A 109 -16.78 9.14 -31.69
CA ILE A 109 -18.12 9.73 -31.78
C ILE A 109 -19.12 8.59 -32.04
N PRO A 110 -20.06 8.30 -31.12
CA PRO A 110 -21.04 7.23 -31.30
C PRO A 110 -21.86 7.32 -32.59
N MET A 111 -22.20 6.19 -33.22
CA MET A 111 -22.96 6.17 -34.48
C MET A 111 -24.40 6.71 -34.37
N ASN A 112 -24.97 6.80 -33.17
CA ASN A 112 -26.26 7.47 -32.94
C ASN A 112 -26.14 8.99 -32.85
N ASP A 113 -24.93 9.55 -32.80
CA ASP A 113 -24.70 10.99 -32.79
C ASP A 113 -24.90 11.57 -34.20
N PRO A 114 -25.71 12.64 -34.38
CA PRO A 114 -25.88 13.31 -35.67
C PRO A 114 -24.59 13.84 -36.31
N GLY A 115 -23.52 14.02 -35.52
CA GLY A 115 -22.18 14.41 -35.97
C GLY A 115 -21.31 13.26 -36.46
N ALA A 116 -21.73 12.00 -36.27
CA ALA A 116 -21.01 10.83 -36.77
C ALA A 116 -21.02 10.80 -38.31
N LYS A 117 -19.85 10.56 -38.91
CA LYS A 117 -19.71 10.45 -40.37
C LYS A 117 -19.89 9.01 -40.80
N LEU A 118 -21.11 8.66 -41.22
CA LEU A 118 -21.50 7.29 -41.56
C LEU A 118 -21.69 7.08 -43.08
N SER A 119 -21.57 5.82 -43.50
CA SER A 119 -21.81 5.35 -44.87
C SER A 119 -22.28 3.90 -44.82
N ILE A 120 -23.18 3.49 -45.73
CA ILE A 120 -23.55 2.08 -45.88
C ILE A 120 -22.51 1.25 -46.64
N TRP A 121 -21.57 1.94 -47.30
CA TRP A 121 -20.53 1.31 -48.10
C TRP A 121 -19.30 1.02 -47.26
N THR A 122 -18.95 -0.26 -47.15
CA THR A 122 -17.74 -0.79 -46.50
C THR A 122 -16.75 -1.35 -47.52
N GLN A 123 -15.47 -1.38 -47.18
CA GLN A 123 -14.42 -2.06 -47.95
C GLN A 123 -14.09 -3.45 -47.39
N GLN A 124 -14.85 -3.92 -46.40
CA GLN A 124 -14.70 -5.26 -45.86
C GLN A 124 -15.15 -6.31 -46.87
N PHE A 125 -14.48 -7.47 -46.86
CA PHE A 125 -14.78 -8.64 -47.69
C PHE A 125 -15.41 -9.79 -46.88
N PHE A 126 -15.67 -9.56 -45.59
CA PHE A 126 -16.37 -10.49 -44.71
C PHE A 126 -17.01 -9.73 -43.54
N ALA A 127 -18.00 -10.36 -42.92
CA ALA A 127 -18.58 -9.95 -41.64
C ALA A 127 -18.86 -11.18 -40.76
N ILE A 128 -18.78 -11.00 -39.45
CA ILE A 128 -19.32 -11.96 -38.48
C ILE A 128 -20.72 -11.49 -38.14
N ILE A 129 -21.74 -12.26 -38.53
CA ILE A 129 -23.15 -11.96 -38.32
C ILE A 129 -23.67 -12.82 -37.18
N ASN A 130 -24.37 -12.20 -36.24
CA ASN A 130 -25.09 -12.88 -35.16
C ASN A 130 -26.57 -12.96 -35.54
N PHE A 131 -26.97 -14.05 -36.21
CA PHE A 131 -28.36 -14.19 -36.64
C PHE A 131 -29.29 -14.43 -35.42
N PRO A 132 -30.51 -13.88 -35.41
CA PRO A 132 -31.50 -14.26 -34.42
C PRO A 132 -31.81 -15.76 -34.50
N ALA A 133 -32.00 -16.39 -33.35
CA ALA A 133 -32.36 -17.80 -33.26
C ALA A 133 -33.34 -18.05 -32.11
N ASN A 134 -34.26 -19.01 -32.28
CA ASN A 134 -35.06 -19.58 -31.18
C ASN A 134 -35.85 -18.59 -30.30
N LEU A 135 -36.31 -17.45 -30.84
CA LEU A 135 -36.94 -16.37 -30.06
C LEU A 135 -38.22 -16.77 -29.31
N ASN A 136 -38.91 -17.85 -29.72
CA ASN A 136 -40.13 -18.37 -29.07
C ASN A 136 -39.90 -19.70 -28.31
N GLY A 137 -38.64 -20.07 -28.06
CA GLY A 137 -38.23 -21.32 -27.39
C GLY A 137 -37.36 -22.21 -28.27
N GLU A 138 -36.66 -23.17 -27.64
CA GLU A 138 -35.64 -24.05 -28.26
C GLU A 138 -36.12 -24.89 -29.47
N SER A 139 -37.42 -24.95 -29.72
CA SER A 139 -38.04 -25.64 -30.87
C SER A 139 -38.40 -24.71 -32.04
N SER A 140 -38.07 -23.42 -31.97
CA SER A 140 -38.47 -22.39 -32.94
C SER A 140 -37.28 -21.72 -33.63
N ASN A 141 -36.48 -22.51 -34.35
CA ASN A 141 -35.41 -21.98 -35.21
C ASN A 141 -36.00 -20.93 -36.18
N LEU A 142 -35.24 -19.87 -36.44
CA LEU A 142 -35.66 -18.76 -37.28
C LEU A 142 -34.85 -18.75 -38.58
N THR A 143 -35.53 -18.40 -39.67
CA THR A 143 -34.86 -18.14 -40.95
C THR A 143 -34.57 -16.65 -41.06
N SER A 144 -33.29 -16.30 -41.21
CA SER A 144 -32.83 -14.96 -41.54
C SER A 144 -32.33 -14.90 -42.97
N ILE A 145 -32.45 -13.73 -43.61
CA ILE A 145 -31.97 -13.49 -44.97
C ILE A 145 -30.79 -12.53 -44.90
N PHE A 146 -29.66 -12.90 -45.47
CA PHE A 146 -28.53 -12.00 -45.68
C PHE A 146 -28.52 -11.55 -47.13
N GLU A 147 -28.49 -10.23 -47.34
CA GLU A 147 -28.40 -9.62 -48.66
C GLU A 147 -27.18 -8.73 -48.74
N ILE A 148 -26.51 -8.77 -49.89
CA ILE A 148 -25.36 -7.92 -50.19
C ILE A 148 -25.41 -7.37 -51.61
N LYS A 149 -24.96 -6.14 -51.76
CA LYS A 149 -24.71 -5.50 -53.05
C LYS A 149 -23.35 -4.80 -53.04
N CYS A 150 -22.80 -4.54 -54.21
CA CYS A 150 -21.60 -3.72 -54.36
C CYS A 150 -21.85 -2.53 -55.27
N ILE A 151 -21.04 -1.49 -55.11
CA ILE A 151 -21.04 -0.30 -55.96
C ILE A 151 -19.67 -0.15 -56.61
N ASP A 152 -19.64 0.25 -57.87
CA ASP A 152 -18.40 0.53 -58.59
C ASP A 152 -17.93 1.99 -58.42
N ASN A 153 -16.76 2.29 -58.98
CA ASN A 153 -16.19 3.64 -59.00
C ASN A 153 -16.90 4.62 -59.96
N LEU A 154 -17.98 4.18 -60.63
CA LEU A 154 -18.84 4.96 -61.52
C LEU A 154 -20.26 5.13 -60.94
N SER A 155 -20.47 4.68 -59.69
CA SER A 155 -21.74 4.75 -58.95
C SER A 155 -22.86 3.88 -59.52
N GLU A 156 -22.54 2.80 -60.23
CA GLU A 156 -23.51 1.75 -60.55
C GLU A 156 -23.48 0.63 -59.50
N GLU A 157 -24.66 0.19 -59.08
CA GLU A 157 -24.85 -0.88 -58.10
C GLU A 157 -25.11 -2.22 -58.78
N SER A 158 -24.59 -3.30 -58.19
CA SER A 158 -24.86 -4.68 -58.62
C SER A 158 -26.31 -5.07 -58.37
N GLU A 159 -26.73 -6.19 -58.97
CA GLU A 159 -27.88 -6.93 -58.44
C GLU A 159 -27.57 -7.45 -57.01
N ILE A 160 -28.61 -7.65 -56.21
CA ILE A 160 -28.46 -8.14 -54.83
C ILE A 160 -28.21 -9.65 -54.84
N GLU A 161 -27.17 -10.07 -54.13
CA GLU A 161 -26.92 -11.47 -53.83
C GLU A 161 -27.54 -11.81 -52.46
N ARG A 162 -28.31 -12.91 -52.41
CA ARG A 162 -29.16 -13.28 -51.27
C ARG A 162 -28.84 -14.69 -50.76
N ARG A 163 -28.78 -14.90 -49.44
CA ARG A 163 -28.66 -16.22 -48.80
C ARG A 163 -29.58 -16.36 -47.59
N TYR A 164 -30.01 -17.59 -47.33
CA TYR A 164 -30.91 -17.92 -46.22
C TYR A 164 -30.18 -18.68 -45.13
N PHE A 165 -30.41 -18.30 -43.88
CA PHE A 165 -29.74 -18.84 -42.69
C PHE A 165 -30.80 -19.34 -41.73
N TYR A 166 -30.83 -20.65 -41.50
CA TYR A 166 -31.70 -21.28 -40.53
C TYR A 166 -30.91 -21.55 -39.25
N SER A 167 -31.03 -20.67 -38.27
CA SER A 167 -30.07 -20.58 -37.17
C SER A 167 -30.60 -21.11 -35.85
N TYR A 168 -29.71 -21.76 -35.07
CA TYR A 168 -29.96 -22.16 -33.68
C TYR A 168 -28.93 -21.53 -32.72
N SER A 169 -29.36 -21.30 -31.49
CA SER A 169 -28.48 -20.96 -30.35
C SER A 169 -29.04 -21.61 -29.09
N SER A 170 -28.13 -22.01 -28.18
CA SER A 170 -28.49 -22.53 -26.86
C SER A 170 -28.96 -21.41 -25.95
N LYS A 171 -29.80 -21.75 -24.97
CA LYS A 171 -30.25 -20.80 -23.95
C LYS A 171 -29.12 -20.56 -22.92
N PRO A 172 -28.66 -19.32 -22.72
CA PRO A 172 -27.67 -19.04 -21.68
C PRO A 172 -28.29 -19.25 -20.28
N GLU A 173 -27.44 -19.54 -19.30
CA GLU A 173 -27.80 -19.51 -17.88
C GLU A 173 -27.11 -18.33 -17.21
N VAL A 174 -27.83 -17.56 -16.38
CA VAL A 174 -27.32 -16.37 -15.70
C VAL A 174 -27.14 -16.65 -14.21
N VAL A 175 -26.14 -16.00 -13.62
CA VAL A 175 -25.96 -15.89 -12.17
C VAL A 175 -25.77 -14.42 -11.82
N VAL A 176 -26.47 -13.95 -10.79
CA VAL A 176 -26.30 -12.59 -10.24
C VAL A 176 -25.70 -12.64 -8.83
N GLN A 177 -24.71 -11.78 -8.60
CA GLN A 177 -24.06 -11.58 -7.31
C GLN A 177 -23.62 -10.11 -7.17
N SER A 178 -22.86 -9.76 -6.14
CA SER A 178 -22.14 -8.49 -6.10
C SER A 178 -20.70 -8.65 -6.59
N THR A 179 -20.05 -7.56 -6.99
CA THR A 179 -18.59 -7.50 -7.21
C THR A 179 -17.78 -7.90 -5.98
N LYS A 180 -18.37 -7.81 -4.77
CA LYS A 180 -17.79 -8.25 -3.48
C LYS A 180 -18.25 -9.64 -3.03
N GLY A 181 -18.85 -10.43 -3.91
CA GLY A 181 -19.22 -11.83 -3.66
C GLY A 181 -20.73 -12.07 -3.50
N GLU A 182 -21.07 -13.24 -2.94
CA GLU A 182 -22.45 -13.71 -2.87
C GLU A 182 -23.27 -13.00 -1.78
N ILE A 183 -24.34 -12.32 -2.23
CA ILE A 183 -25.23 -11.51 -1.38
C ILE A 183 -26.58 -12.17 -1.09
N ASN A 184 -26.86 -13.36 -1.63
CA ASN A 184 -28.13 -14.04 -1.42
C ASN A 184 -28.32 -14.44 0.06
N GLY A 185 -29.44 -14.02 0.65
CA GLY A 185 -29.75 -14.16 2.07
C GLY A 185 -28.89 -13.30 3.01
N LYS A 186 -28.14 -12.31 2.48
CA LYS A 186 -27.25 -11.45 3.26
C LYS A 186 -27.89 -10.10 3.60
N THR A 187 -27.26 -9.41 4.54
CA THR A 187 -27.50 -8.00 4.81
C THR A 187 -26.45 -7.17 4.08
N ILE A 188 -26.86 -6.14 3.36
CA ILE A 188 -26.01 -5.25 2.55
C ILE A 188 -26.26 -3.78 2.92
N GLY A 189 -25.37 -2.89 2.48
CA GLY A 189 -25.60 -1.44 2.54
C GLY A 189 -26.53 -0.94 1.43
N LYS A 190 -26.79 0.36 1.41
CA LYS A 190 -27.55 1.08 0.37
C LYS A 190 -26.75 1.30 -0.92
N GLY A 191 -25.68 0.55 -1.15
CA GLY A 191 -24.77 0.76 -2.27
C GLY A 191 -23.97 -0.49 -2.58
N ILE A 192 -24.23 -1.08 -3.74
CA ILE A 192 -23.53 -2.26 -4.26
C ILE A 192 -23.35 -2.15 -5.76
N ILE A 193 -22.40 -2.89 -6.31
CA ILE A 193 -22.33 -3.15 -7.74
C ILE A 193 -22.79 -4.58 -7.96
N LEU A 194 -23.90 -4.75 -8.70
CA LEU A 194 -24.33 -6.07 -9.18
C LEU A 194 -23.35 -6.55 -10.23
N LYS A 195 -22.98 -7.83 -10.16
CA LYS A 195 -22.20 -8.54 -11.17
C LYS A 195 -23.03 -9.67 -11.75
N PHE A 196 -23.22 -9.64 -13.05
CA PHE A 196 -23.91 -10.66 -13.81
C PHE A 196 -22.89 -11.53 -14.55
N ASN A 197 -23.07 -12.84 -14.52
CA ASN A 197 -22.24 -13.76 -15.29
C ASN A 197 -23.12 -14.78 -15.99
N THR A 198 -22.66 -15.30 -17.12
CA THR A 198 -23.24 -16.50 -17.71
C THR A 198 -22.40 -17.73 -17.40
N ILE A 199 -23.05 -18.89 -17.32
CA ILE A 199 -22.35 -20.17 -17.13
C ILE A 199 -21.91 -20.72 -18.48
N ASP A 200 -20.62 -20.99 -18.63
CA ASP A 200 -20.04 -21.60 -19.82
C ASP A 200 -20.18 -23.14 -19.77
N TYR A 201 -21.04 -23.69 -20.63
CA TYR A 201 -21.22 -25.13 -20.82
C TYR A 201 -20.40 -25.66 -22.01
N GLY A 202 -19.59 -24.81 -22.65
CA GLY A 202 -18.82 -25.12 -23.85
C GLY A 202 -19.61 -24.98 -25.15
N ASN A 203 -20.74 -24.26 -25.17
CA ASN A 203 -21.53 -24.01 -26.39
C ASN A 203 -21.05 -22.79 -27.18
N GLY A 204 -19.83 -22.31 -26.92
CA GLY A 204 -19.25 -21.14 -27.56
C GLY A 204 -20.03 -19.86 -27.25
N THR A 205 -20.26 -19.02 -28.26
CA THR A 205 -20.91 -17.72 -28.09
C THR A 205 -22.40 -17.80 -27.72
N SER A 206 -23.01 -18.99 -27.74
CA SER A 206 -24.39 -19.16 -27.23
C SER A 206 -24.48 -19.02 -25.72
N ASP A 207 -23.41 -19.35 -25.00
CA ASP A 207 -23.35 -19.24 -23.54
C ASP A 207 -22.92 -17.83 -23.10
N GLN A 208 -22.58 -16.93 -24.03
CA GLN A 208 -22.12 -15.57 -23.74
C GLN A 208 -23.25 -14.56 -23.85
N ALA A 209 -23.40 -13.69 -22.85
CA ALA A 209 -24.31 -12.56 -22.93
C ALA A 209 -23.78 -11.45 -23.85
N ASP A 210 -24.69 -10.81 -24.58
CA ASP A 210 -24.49 -9.50 -25.20
C ASP A 210 -24.76 -8.38 -24.19
N TYR A 211 -25.81 -8.54 -23.39
CA TYR A 211 -26.17 -7.71 -22.24
C TYR A 211 -27.05 -8.47 -21.25
N TYR A 212 -27.34 -7.85 -20.12
CA TYR A 212 -28.20 -8.39 -19.08
C TYR A 212 -29.38 -7.47 -18.84
N GLU A 213 -30.49 -8.05 -18.41
CA GLU A 213 -31.64 -7.33 -17.90
C GLU A 213 -31.89 -7.74 -16.45
N PHE A 214 -32.31 -6.79 -15.63
CA PHE A 214 -32.69 -7.07 -14.25
C PHE A 214 -33.85 -6.19 -13.80
N LYS A 215 -34.51 -6.59 -12.73
CA LYS A 215 -35.49 -5.76 -12.03
C LYS A 215 -35.38 -5.94 -10.53
N LEU A 216 -35.74 -4.90 -9.79
CA LEU A 216 -35.88 -4.97 -8.34
C LEU A 216 -37.34 -5.20 -7.98
N ILE A 217 -37.56 -6.11 -7.04
CA ILE A 217 -38.84 -6.24 -6.35
C ILE A 217 -38.60 -5.98 -4.87
N PHE A 218 -39.36 -5.05 -4.30
CA PHE A 218 -39.41 -4.81 -2.86
C PHE A 218 -40.62 -5.54 -2.29
N GLY A 219 -40.46 -6.29 -1.20
CA GLY A 219 -41.57 -6.99 -0.56
C GLY A 219 -41.12 -8.09 0.40
N SER A 220 -42.06 -8.96 0.79
CA SER A 220 -41.78 -10.07 1.70
C SER A 220 -42.00 -11.43 1.01
N ARG A 221 -41.50 -12.52 1.59
CA ARG A 221 -41.85 -13.89 1.19
C ARG A 221 -42.94 -14.47 2.09
N ASP A 222 -43.83 -15.26 1.51
CA ASP A 222 -44.74 -16.12 2.28
C ASP A 222 -44.04 -17.39 2.81
N GLU A 223 -44.78 -18.21 3.54
CA GLU A 223 -44.31 -19.50 4.07
C GLU A 223 -43.90 -20.51 2.99
N PHE A 224 -44.26 -20.27 1.72
CA PHE A 224 -43.91 -21.09 0.55
C PHE A 224 -42.77 -20.47 -0.28
N GLY A 225 -42.19 -19.36 0.18
CA GLY A 225 -41.11 -18.66 -0.49
C GLY A 225 -41.55 -17.82 -1.69
N GLN A 226 -42.84 -17.61 -1.92
CA GLN A 226 -43.33 -16.73 -2.99
C GLN A 226 -43.22 -15.27 -2.56
N ILE A 227 -42.82 -14.40 -3.50
CA ILE A 227 -42.83 -12.95 -3.26
C ILE A 227 -44.29 -12.50 -3.21
N ILE A 228 -44.71 -11.96 -2.07
CA ILE A 228 -46.08 -11.50 -1.85
C ILE A 228 -46.16 -9.97 -1.90
N PRO A 229 -47.24 -9.40 -2.50
CA PRO A 229 -47.50 -7.98 -2.40
C PRO A 229 -47.84 -7.59 -0.95
N GLY A 230 -46.89 -6.94 -0.27
CA GLY A 230 -47.08 -6.27 1.02
C GLY A 230 -47.45 -4.79 0.88
N GLU A 231 -47.44 -4.04 1.99
CA GLU A 231 -47.65 -2.58 1.97
C GLU A 231 -46.54 -1.82 1.21
N ASN A 232 -45.31 -2.35 1.22
CA ASN A 232 -44.13 -1.80 0.55
C ASN A 232 -43.82 -2.49 -0.79
N TYR A 233 -44.80 -3.16 -1.42
CA TYR A 233 -44.56 -3.86 -2.67
C TYR A 233 -44.34 -2.89 -3.83
N GLU A 234 -43.19 -3.02 -4.48
CA GLU A 234 -42.84 -2.26 -5.67
C GLU A 234 -42.07 -3.17 -6.65
N ASP A 235 -42.44 -3.12 -7.94
CA ASP A 235 -41.73 -3.74 -9.06
C ASP A 235 -41.24 -2.61 -9.95
N THR A 236 -39.92 -2.47 -10.05
CA THR A 236 -39.29 -1.34 -10.74
C THR A 236 -39.38 -1.44 -12.27
N GLY A 237 -39.87 -2.55 -12.81
CA GLY A 237 -39.74 -2.87 -14.23
C GLY A 237 -38.32 -3.32 -14.59
N TRP A 238 -38.14 -3.74 -15.84
CA TRP A 238 -36.86 -4.24 -16.35
C TRP A 238 -35.94 -3.07 -16.74
N PHE A 239 -34.72 -3.13 -16.24
CA PHE A 239 -33.56 -2.34 -16.64
C PHE A 239 -32.60 -3.21 -17.42
N ASP A 240 -31.74 -2.59 -18.23
CA ASP A 240 -30.72 -3.29 -19.01
C ASP A 240 -29.34 -2.66 -18.86
N THR A 241 -28.31 -3.44 -19.19
CA THR A 241 -26.90 -3.04 -19.01
C THR A 241 -26.23 -2.55 -20.29
N ARG A 242 -26.95 -2.32 -21.39
CA ARG A 242 -26.34 -2.01 -22.71
C ARG A 242 -25.49 -0.74 -22.70
N ASP A 243 -25.93 0.26 -21.94
CA ASP A 243 -25.29 1.57 -21.81
C ASP A 243 -24.25 1.63 -20.67
N GLN A 244 -23.98 0.50 -20.00
CA GLN A 244 -22.96 0.45 -18.94
C GLN A 244 -21.55 0.31 -19.54
N PRO A 245 -20.52 0.93 -18.94
CA PRO A 245 -19.13 0.76 -19.36
C PRO A 245 -18.67 -0.71 -19.33
N ASP A 246 -19.07 -1.45 -18.30
CA ASP A 246 -19.02 -2.91 -18.26
C ASP A 246 -20.46 -3.43 -18.23
N ARG A 247 -20.89 -4.07 -19.33
CA ARG A 247 -22.25 -4.61 -19.44
C ARG A 247 -22.55 -5.73 -18.46
N SER A 248 -21.53 -6.31 -17.82
CA SER A 248 -21.71 -7.31 -16.76
C SER A 248 -21.90 -6.70 -15.37
N GLU A 249 -21.87 -5.37 -15.24
CA GLU A 249 -21.98 -4.68 -13.97
C GLU A 249 -23.11 -3.63 -13.96
N TYR A 250 -23.68 -3.39 -12.78
CA TYR A 250 -24.64 -2.30 -12.57
C TYR A 250 -24.55 -1.73 -11.17
N LEU A 251 -24.29 -0.43 -11.04
CA LEU A 251 -24.28 0.27 -9.76
C LEU A 251 -25.71 0.50 -9.25
N LEU A 252 -25.99 0.04 -8.04
CA LEU A 252 -27.22 0.34 -7.32
C LEU A 252 -26.88 1.13 -6.06
N ASN A 253 -27.44 2.32 -5.92
CA ASN A 253 -27.40 3.09 -4.68
C ASN A 253 -28.62 4.02 -4.53
N GLN A 254 -28.59 4.91 -3.53
CA GLN A 254 -29.67 5.88 -3.29
C GLN A 254 -29.84 6.95 -4.39
N ASN A 255 -28.87 7.08 -5.29
CA ASN A 255 -28.81 8.09 -6.36
C ASN A 255 -28.92 7.48 -7.77
N THR A 256 -29.12 6.17 -7.90
CA THR A 256 -29.29 5.46 -9.18
C THR A 256 -30.76 5.25 -9.51
N GLU A 257 -31.05 4.84 -10.74
CA GLU A 257 -32.38 4.40 -11.16
C GLU A 257 -32.28 2.95 -11.68
N PRO A 258 -32.74 1.92 -10.94
CA PRO A 258 -33.58 2.02 -9.74
C PRO A 258 -32.79 2.39 -8.47
N VAL A 259 -33.49 2.98 -7.51
CA VAL A 259 -32.96 3.37 -6.19
C VAL A 259 -32.90 2.15 -5.28
N LEU A 260 -31.81 2.02 -4.52
CA LEU A 260 -31.68 1.00 -3.48
C LEU A 260 -31.99 1.59 -2.09
N ASN A 261 -33.18 1.31 -1.55
CA ASN A 261 -33.63 1.81 -0.25
C ASN A 261 -33.52 0.77 0.87
N PRO A 262 -33.32 1.20 2.14
CA PRO A 262 -33.41 0.31 3.29
C PRO A 262 -34.77 -0.39 3.41
N ASN A 263 -34.75 -1.63 3.89
CA ASN A 263 -35.95 -2.43 4.15
C ASN A 263 -36.26 -2.48 5.66
N GLU A 264 -37.53 -2.71 6.04
CA GLU A 264 -37.92 -3.04 7.42
C GLU A 264 -38.13 -4.55 7.55
N ILE A 265 -37.66 -5.19 8.62
CA ILE A 265 -37.90 -6.63 8.83
C ILE A 265 -39.42 -6.90 8.91
N PRO A 266 -39.98 -7.86 8.14
CA PRO A 266 -39.33 -8.97 7.42
C PRO A 266 -39.14 -8.76 5.90
N ASP A 267 -39.21 -7.53 5.40
CA ASP A 267 -39.08 -7.19 3.97
C ASP A 267 -37.66 -7.44 3.44
N SER A 268 -37.56 -7.66 2.15
CA SER A 268 -36.31 -7.88 1.42
C SER A 268 -36.37 -7.23 0.05
N THR A 269 -35.19 -6.98 -0.50
CA THR A 269 -35.03 -6.61 -1.91
C THR A 269 -34.70 -7.88 -2.69
N PHE A 270 -35.43 -8.11 -3.77
CA PHE A 270 -35.19 -9.20 -4.71
C PHE A 270 -34.62 -8.64 -6.01
N VAL A 271 -33.52 -9.22 -6.48
CA VAL A 271 -33.02 -8.98 -7.83
C VAL A 271 -33.42 -10.17 -8.68
N ILE A 272 -34.17 -9.91 -9.74
CA ILE A 272 -34.47 -10.91 -10.77
C ILE A 272 -33.69 -10.52 -12.02
N ALA A 273 -32.75 -11.37 -12.44
CA ALA A 273 -31.85 -11.09 -13.54
C ALA A 273 -31.99 -12.12 -14.66
N ARG A 274 -31.77 -11.71 -15.91
CA ARG A 274 -31.72 -12.57 -17.09
C ARG A 274 -30.62 -12.09 -18.04
N ALA A 275 -29.96 -13.02 -18.71
CA ALA A 275 -28.98 -12.75 -19.75
C ALA A 275 -29.65 -12.80 -21.12
N ILE A 276 -29.20 -11.93 -22.03
CA ILE A 276 -29.57 -11.96 -23.45
C ILE A 276 -28.29 -12.23 -24.22
N ASN A 277 -28.21 -13.36 -24.92
CA ASN A 277 -27.04 -13.68 -25.73
C ASN A 277 -27.05 -12.94 -27.07
N TYR A 278 -25.96 -13.07 -27.84
CA TYR A 278 -25.83 -12.45 -29.16
C TYR A 278 -26.87 -12.93 -30.20
N ALA A 279 -27.58 -14.03 -29.95
CA ALA A 279 -28.68 -14.50 -30.80
C ALA A 279 -30.05 -13.89 -30.41
N GLY A 280 -30.08 -13.05 -29.37
CA GLY A 280 -31.31 -12.50 -28.78
C GLY A 280 -32.06 -13.47 -27.86
N ILE A 281 -31.47 -14.60 -27.49
CA ILE A 281 -32.11 -15.58 -26.61
C ILE A 281 -31.98 -15.14 -25.16
N VAL A 282 -33.13 -15.10 -24.49
CA VAL A 282 -33.27 -14.75 -23.08
C VAL A 282 -33.09 -15.98 -22.20
N SER A 283 -32.24 -15.89 -21.17
CA SER A 283 -32.02 -16.95 -20.17
C SER A 283 -33.26 -17.22 -19.31
N GLU A 284 -33.23 -18.31 -18.53
CA GLU A 284 -34.09 -18.40 -17.34
C GLU A 284 -33.61 -17.35 -16.35
N SER A 285 -34.51 -16.83 -15.53
CA SER A 285 -34.12 -15.79 -14.56
C SER A 285 -33.46 -16.40 -13.33
N ASP A 286 -32.37 -15.78 -12.89
CA ASP A 286 -31.84 -15.99 -11.54
C ASP A 286 -32.53 -15.02 -10.58
N THR A 287 -32.71 -15.44 -9.33
CA THR A 287 -33.37 -14.64 -8.29
C THR A 287 -32.62 -14.74 -6.98
N ILE A 288 -32.06 -13.61 -6.56
CA ILE A 288 -31.42 -13.44 -5.25
C ILE A 288 -32.25 -12.52 -4.36
N ALA A 289 -32.11 -12.68 -3.05
CA ALA A 289 -32.78 -11.83 -2.06
C ALA A 289 -31.76 -11.33 -1.03
N PHE A 290 -31.88 -10.09 -0.60
CA PHE A 290 -31.05 -9.53 0.47
C PHE A 290 -31.79 -8.45 1.26
N PHE A 291 -31.28 -8.18 2.45
CA PHE A 291 -31.78 -7.13 3.33
C PHE A 291 -30.89 -5.89 3.22
N VAL A 292 -31.48 -4.72 2.97
CA VAL A 292 -30.74 -3.44 2.85
C VAL A 292 -30.83 -2.69 4.18
N ARG A 293 -29.67 -2.38 4.77
CA ARG A 293 -29.55 -1.60 6.01
C ARG A 293 -28.93 -0.23 5.71
N GLY A 294 -29.35 0.80 6.44
CA GLY A 294 -29.05 2.20 6.09
C GLY A 294 -28.02 2.92 6.95
N ASP A 295 -27.55 2.30 8.01
CA ASP A 295 -26.73 2.82 9.11
C ASP A 295 -25.34 2.17 9.16
N PHE A 296 -24.86 1.63 8.03
CA PHE A 296 -23.48 1.16 7.91
C PHE A 296 -22.55 2.29 7.45
N SER A 297 -21.37 2.35 8.06
CA SER A 297 -20.28 3.27 7.69
C SER A 297 -18.96 2.52 7.56
N PRO A 298 -18.05 2.93 6.66
CA PRO A 298 -16.71 2.35 6.61
C PRO A 298 -15.89 2.83 7.82
N GLY A 299 -14.93 2.02 8.29
CA GLY A 299 -13.93 2.45 9.28
C GLY A 299 -12.57 2.71 8.63
N ALA A 300 -11.88 3.78 9.02
CA ALA A 300 -10.53 4.09 8.58
C ALA A 300 -9.46 3.30 9.36
N VAL A 301 -8.34 2.98 8.70
CA VAL A 301 -7.14 2.43 9.37
C VAL A 301 -5.91 3.15 8.87
N ILE A 302 -5.06 3.63 9.78
CA ILE A 302 -3.69 4.05 9.47
C ILE A 302 -2.77 2.90 9.85
N TYR A 303 -1.93 2.43 8.93
CA TYR A 303 -1.10 1.23 9.13
C TYR A 303 0.15 1.49 10.00
N ASN A 304 -0.03 2.12 11.16
CA ASN A 304 1.01 2.55 12.11
C ASN A 304 1.24 1.59 13.30
N SER A 305 0.58 0.43 13.32
CA SER A 305 0.64 -0.59 14.40
C SER A 305 0.12 -0.14 15.78
N GLU A 306 -0.67 0.94 15.86
CA GLU A 306 -1.29 1.36 17.12
C GLU A 306 -2.43 0.42 17.55
N PHE A 307 -3.29 0.04 16.59
CA PHE A 307 -4.51 -0.73 16.84
C PHE A 307 -4.53 -2.09 16.14
N GLN A 308 -3.47 -2.40 15.39
CA GLN A 308 -3.35 -3.60 14.57
C GLN A 308 -1.91 -4.12 14.57
N GLU A 309 -1.74 -5.39 14.24
CA GLU A 309 -0.41 -5.93 13.94
C GLU A 309 0.07 -5.42 12.57
N GLY A 310 1.38 -5.29 12.40
CA GLY A 310 2.00 -4.83 11.17
C GLY A 310 2.13 -3.31 11.10
N ASN A 311 3.29 -2.87 10.61
CA ASN A 311 3.59 -1.45 10.42
C ASN A 311 4.06 -1.17 8.99
N ASP A 312 3.36 -0.26 8.33
CA ASP A 312 3.67 0.26 7.01
C ASP A 312 3.69 1.81 6.94
N VAL A 313 3.79 2.46 8.10
CA VAL A 313 4.15 3.87 8.23
C VAL A 313 5.64 3.97 8.57
N ARG A 314 6.41 4.59 7.68
CA ARG A 314 7.88 4.60 7.74
C ARG A 314 8.44 6.01 7.70
N VAL A 315 9.63 6.16 8.25
CA VAL A 315 10.37 7.42 8.27
C VAL A 315 11.79 7.16 7.80
N LEU A 316 12.28 8.03 6.93
CA LEU A 316 13.64 8.00 6.39
C LEU A 316 14.25 9.38 6.46
N GLY A 317 15.46 9.49 6.96
CA GLY A 317 16.25 10.71 6.90
C GLY A 317 17.59 10.50 7.59
N GLN A 318 18.45 11.51 7.58
CA GLN A 318 19.79 11.37 8.15
C GLN A 318 19.79 11.07 9.66
N ASN A 319 18.71 11.37 10.37
CA ASN A 319 18.56 11.04 11.79
C ASN A 319 17.55 9.90 12.05
N HIS A 320 17.13 9.19 11.00
CA HIS A 320 16.09 8.17 11.05
C HIS A 320 16.31 7.10 9.97
N TYR A 321 17.18 6.13 10.24
CA TYR A 321 17.49 5.05 9.31
C TYR A 321 18.17 3.88 10.00
N THR A 322 18.04 2.69 9.43
CA THR A 322 18.86 1.52 9.78
C THR A 322 19.72 1.07 8.60
N THR A 323 20.88 0.48 8.88
CA THR A 323 21.80 -0.09 7.87
C THR A 323 21.66 -1.60 7.73
N TYR A 324 20.72 -2.18 8.49
CA TYR A 324 20.45 -3.60 8.55
C TYR A 324 18.95 -3.84 8.37
N LEU A 325 18.60 -4.75 7.47
CA LEU A 325 17.24 -5.22 7.29
C LEU A 325 17.17 -6.69 7.69
N ASP A 326 16.26 -7.04 8.62
CA ASP A 326 16.03 -8.44 8.98
C ASP A 326 15.56 -9.22 7.74
N GLU A 327 16.24 -10.33 7.43
CA GLU A 327 15.93 -11.19 6.28
C GLU A 327 14.48 -11.75 6.33
N LYS A 328 13.84 -11.74 7.50
CA LYS A 328 12.43 -12.13 7.67
C LYS A 328 11.45 -11.11 7.11
N ILE A 329 11.88 -9.86 6.88
CA ILE A 329 11.03 -8.82 6.29
C ILE A 329 10.87 -9.13 4.80
N GLY A 330 9.74 -9.74 4.44
CA GLY A 330 9.44 -10.16 3.08
C GLY A 330 9.01 -9.04 2.13
N LYS A 331 8.97 -7.78 2.59
CA LYS A 331 8.52 -6.61 1.81
C LYS A 331 9.68 -5.70 1.43
N VAL A 332 9.52 -4.99 0.31
CA VAL A 332 10.46 -3.97 -0.12
C VAL A 332 10.29 -2.76 0.80
N ILE A 333 11.38 -2.36 1.46
CA ILE A 333 11.43 -1.20 2.34
C ILE A 333 12.06 -0.04 1.59
N GLU A 334 11.51 1.16 1.75
CA GLU A 334 12.06 2.38 1.16
C GLU A 334 13.47 2.62 1.66
N SER A 335 14.40 2.88 0.74
CA SER A 335 15.81 3.07 1.05
C SER A 335 16.47 4.13 0.17
N GLU A 336 17.57 4.67 0.66
CA GLU A 336 18.46 5.58 -0.08
C GLU A 336 19.92 5.16 0.05
N TYR A 337 20.69 5.39 -1.02
CA TYR A 337 22.12 5.08 -1.04
C TYR A 337 22.95 6.27 -0.59
N HIS A 338 23.68 6.10 0.51
CA HIS A 338 24.64 7.07 1.03
C HIS A 338 26.07 6.51 0.93
N SER A 339 27.08 7.36 1.16
CA SER A 339 28.48 6.92 1.17
C SER A 339 28.79 5.88 2.25
N SER A 340 27.97 5.82 3.30
CA SER A 340 28.04 4.84 4.39
C SER A 340 27.33 3.52 4.09
N GLY A 341 26.68 3.38 2.94
CA GLY A 341 25.87 2.22 2.58
C GLY A 341 24.41 2.58 2.30
N GLU A 342 23.58 1.55 2.19
CA GLU A 342 22.14 1.69 2.02
C GLU A 342 21.48 2.01 3.37
N HIS A 343 20.65 3.04 3.38
CA HIS A 343 19.88 3.51 4.54
C HIS A 343 18.42 3.11 4.31
N PHE A 344 17.93 2.17 5.11
CA PHE A 344 16.54 1.72 5.07
C PHE A 344 15.69 2.56 6.01
N SER A 345 14.47 2.87 5.58
CA SER A 345 13.47 3.52 6.42
C SER A 345 13.10 2.64 7.61
N THR A 346 12.83 3.27 8.74
CA THR A 346 12.42 2.60 9.97
C THR A 346 11.08 3.16 10.42
N PRO A 347 10.29 2.46 11.25
CA PRO A 347 9.08 3.06 11.77
C PRO A 347 9.39 4.14 12.81
N PHE A 348 8.41 5.02 13.09
CA PHE A 348 8.57 6.12 14.05
C PHE A 348 9.06 5.63 15.42
N TRP A 349 9.97 6.39 16.05
CA TRP A 349 10.30 6.23 17.47
C TRP A 349 9.06 6.45 18.34
N ILE A 350 9.00 5.76 19.48
CA ILE A 350 8.02 6.06 20.53
C ILE A 350 8.78 6.78 21.63
N ASP A 351 8.41 8.01 21.97
CA ASP A 351 9.00 8.70 23.11
C ASP A 351 8.50 8.13 24.45
N LYS A 352 9.13 8.53 25.54
CA LYS A 352 8.75 8.11 26.91
C LYS A 352 7.28 8.38 27.28
N ASP A 353 6.59 9.25 26.54
CA ASP A 353 5.18 9.62 26.76
C ASP A 353 4.23 8.84 25.83
N GLY A 354 4.75 7.86 25.07
CA GLY A 354 3.98 7.01 24.16
C GLY A 354 3.61 7.68 22.85
N LYS A 355 4.37 8.69 22.40
CA LYS A 355 4.08 9.42 21.15
C LYS A 355 5.03 9.05 20.03
N TYR A 356 4.48 8.91 18.83
CA TYR A 356 5.27 8.77 17.61
C TYR A 356 6.17 10.00 17.42
N ALA A 357 7.46 9.78 17.24
CA ALA A 357 8.44 10.85 17.19
C ALA A 357 9.58 10.55 16.21
N ALA A 358 10.12 11.61 15.63
CA ALA A 358 11.30 11.55 14.77
C ALA A 358 12.21 12.76 15.04
N VAL A 359 13.52 12.57 14.94
CA VAL A 359 14.49 13.68 15.01
C VAL A 359 14.57 14.35 13.63
N HIS A 360 14.40 15.67 13.60
CA HIS A 360 14.42 16.49 12.40
C HIS A 360 15.74 16.33 11.61
N SER A 361 15.63 16.20 10.29
CA SER A 361 16.73 16.34 9.33
C SER A 361 16.18 16.95 8.03
N ASN A 362 17.03 17.63 7.25
CA ASN A 362 16.57 18.33 6.04
C ASN A 362 16.07 17.38 4.95
N ASP A 363 16.54 16.13 4.98
CA ASP A 363 16.18 15.07 4.05
C ASP A 363 15.08 14.14 4.60
N LEU A 364 14.47 14.47 5.75
CA LEU A 364 13.46 13.65 6.38
C LEU A 364 12.20 13.49 5.49
N LYS A 365 11.76 12.24 5.36
CA LYS A 365 10.59 11.80 4.63
C LYS A 365 9.75 10.90 5.52
N ILE A 366 8.44 11.12 5.51
CA ILE A 366 7.48 10.29 6.22
C ILE A 366 6.57 9.64 5.19
N TYR A 367 6.66 8.32 5.08
CA TYR A 367 5.84 7.48 4.22
C TYR A 367 4.61 7.06 5.03
N LEU A 368 3.47 7.66 4.71
CA LEU A 368 2.19 7.30 5.32
C LEU A 368 1.50 6.26 4.44
N HIS A 369 0.88 5.27 5.08
CA HIS A 369 0.02 4.28 4.45
C HIS A 369 -1.24 4.12 5.30
N TRP A 370 -2.40 4.15 4.64
CA TRP A 370 -3.70 3.98 5.25
C TRP A 370 -4.62 3.17 4.33
N GLY A 371 -5.73 2.73 4.89
CA GLY A 371 -6.76 1.98 4.21
C GLY A 371 -8.08 2.05 4.96
N TRP A 372 -8.84 0.97 4.90
CA TRP A 372 -10.10 0.82 5.61
C TRP A 372 -10.14 -0.50 6.36
N HIS A 373 -10.96 -0.54 7.39
CA HIS A 373 -11.21 -1.73 8.20
C HIS A 373 -11.79 -2.84 7.31
N GLY A 374 -11.13 -4.01 7.29
CA GLY A 374 -11.48 -5.12 6.40
C GLY A 374 -10.68 -5.18 5.09
N GLU A 375 -9.74 -4.27 4.84
CA GLU A 375 -8.86 -4.38 3.66
C GLU A 375 -7.98 -5.64 3.72
N TYR A 376 -7.44 -5.94 4.91
CA TYR A 376 -6.50 -7.05 5.15
C TYR A 376 -7.02 -8.07 6.16
N GLY A 377 -6.69 -9.33 5.94
CA GLY A 377 -7.10 -10.42 6.82
C GLY A 377 -6.55 -11.79 6.43
N THR A 378 -6.95 -12.79 7.21
CA THR A 378 -6.64 -14.19 6.96
C THR A 378 -7.86 -14.93 6.44
N THR A 379 -7.66 -15.87 5.50
CA THR A 379 -8.74 -16.71 4.99
C THR A 379 -8.80 -18.02 5.78
N SER A 380 -9.94 -18.32 6.42
CA SER A 380 -10.16 -19.58 7.11
C SER A 380 -11.47 -20.23 6.67
N GLY A 381 -11.39 -21.37 5.98
CA GLY A 381 -12.57 -22.07 5.47
C GLY A 381 -13.36 -21.23 4.47
N SER A 382 -14.66 -21.01 4.74
CA SER A 382 -15.59 -20.26 3.89
C SER A 382 -15.72 -18.77 4.24
N GLY A 383 -14.81 -18.22 5.05
CA GLY A 383 -14.84 -16.81 5.47
C GLY A 383 -13.44 -16.22 5.63
N PHE A 384 -13.42 -14.93 5.99
CA PHE A 384 -12.22 -14.17 6.33
C PHE A 384 -12.26 -13.75 7.80
N ASN A 385 -11.09 -13.70 8.44
CA ASN A 385 -10.91 -13.01 9.71
C ASN A 385 -10.17 -11.71 9.41
N ILE A 386 -10.76 -10.59 9.81
CA ILE A 386 -10.18 -9.27 9.63
C ILE A 386 -9.05 -9.10 10.65
N THR A 387 -7.89 -8.67 10.17
CA THR A 387 -6.73 -8.39 11.02
C THR A 387 -6.22 -6.96 10.84
N ASP A 388 -6.57 -6.33 9.71
CA ASP A 388 -6.03 -5.05 9.24
C ASP A 388 -4.50 -4.98 9.20
N ASN A 389 -3.85 -6.15 9.23
CA ASN A 389 -2.41 -6.24 9.15
C ASN A 389 -1.99 -6.10 7.68
N PRO A 390 -1.25 -5.05 7.28
CA PRO A 390 -0.84 -4.85 5.90
C PRO A 390 0.10 -5.95 5.38
N ASP A 391 0.71 -6.75 6.27
CA ASP A 391 1.54 -7.89 5.93
C ASP A 391 0.70 -9.18 5.66
N ASP A 392 -0.61 -9.17 5.99
CA ASP A 392 -1.55 -10.25 5.66
C ASP A 392 -2.08 -10.14 4.22
N ARG A 393 -2.93 -11.11 3.83
CA ARG A 393 -3.56 -11.08 2.51
C ARG A 393 -4.60 -9.97 2.46
N ARG A 394 -4.56 -9.18 1.38
CA ARG A 394 -5.67 -8.28 1.04
C ARG A 394 -6.93 -9.10 0.71
N ILE A 395 -7.98 -8.91 1.52
CA ILE A 395 -9.30 -9.54 1.35
C ILE A 395 -10.32 -8.56 0.74
N ASP A 396 -10.05 -7.25 0.81
CA ASP A 396 -10.82 -6.19 0.13
C ASP A 396 -12.30 -6.12 0.54
N ALA A 397 -12.60 -6.43 1.81
CA ALA A 397 -13.94 -6.31 2.38
C ALA A 397 -14.14 -4.89 2.92
N VAL A 398 -15.35 -4.33 2.77
CA VAL A 398 -15.76 -3.12 3.48
C VAL A 398 -16.71 -3.57 4.59
N VAL A 399 -16.30 -3.37 5.83
CA VAL A 399 -17.09 -3.74 7.00
C VAL A 399 -17.54 -2.51 7.78
N ASP A 400 -18.66 -2.69 8.45
CA ASP A 400 -19.22 -1.67 9.32
C ASP A 400 -18.40 -1.54 10.60
N GLU A 401 -17.93 -0.34 10.89
CA GLU A 401 -17.03 -0.05 12.02
C GLU A 401 -17.64 -0.44 13.38
N GLN A 402 -18.98 -0.42 13.51
CA GLN A 402 -19.65 -0.73 14.78
C GLN A 402 -19.95 -2.23 14.96
N THR A 403 -20.07 -2.99 13.88
CA THR A 403 -20.57 -4.38 13.94
C THR A 403 -19.64 -5.43 13.36
N ASP A 404 -18.54 -5.03 12.70
CA ASP A 404 -17.59 -5.91 11.98
C ASP A 404 -18.25 -6.76 10.87
N ILE A 405 -19.42 -6.35 10.41
CA ILE A 405 -20.17 -7.06 9.36
C ILE A 405 -19.86 -6.42 8.01
N SER A 406 -19.42 -7.24 7.04
CA SER A 406 -19.33 -6.82 5.65
C SER A 406 -20.71 -6.50 5.10
N TYR A 407 -20.82 -5.30 4.52
CA TYR A 407 -22.05 -4.83 3.87
C TYR A 407 -21.90 -4.68 2.35
N PHE A 408 -20.87 -5.33 1.80
CA PHE A 408 -20.64 -5.53 0.36
C PHE A 408 -20.48 -4.25 -0.47
N ALA A 409 -20.21 -3.13 0.18
CA ALA A 409 -19.88 -1.87 -0.48
C ALA A 409 -18.42 -1.85 -0.97
N GLU A 410 -18.06 -0.76 -1.65
CA GLU A 410 -16.70 -0.50 -2.12
C GLU A 410 -16.25 0.89 -1.66
N ILE A 411 -14.98 1.05 -1.31
CA ILE A 411 -14.38 2.37 -1.08
C ILE A 411 -14.09 3.04 -2.42
N VAL A 412 -14.57 4.27 -2.59
CA VAL A 412 -14.42 5.06 -3.82
C VAL A 412 -13.58 6.32 -3.64
N TYR A 413 -13.50 6.86 -2.43
CA TYR A 413 -12.62 7.99 -2.10
C TYR A 413 -11.95 7.83 -0.73
N PHE A 414 -10.90 8.62 -0.51
CA PHE A 414 -10.38 8.96 0.80
C PHE A 414 -10.35 10.47 0.96
N ASP A 415 -10.83 10.96 2.09
CA ASP A 415 -10.77 12.35 2.49
C ASP A 415 -9.58 12.55 3.43
N LEU A 416 -8.64 13.43 3.06
CA LEU A 416 -7.35 13.61 3.72
C LEU A 416 -7.18 15.00 4.32
N ARG A 417 -6.61 15.07 5.54
CA ARG A 417 -6.20 16.30 6.22
C ARG A 417 -4.83 16.17 6.88
N LEU A 418 -4.15 17.31 6.98
CA LEU A 418 -2.90 17.46 7.73
C LEU A 418 -2.98 18.78 8.51
N ASP A 419 -2.67 18.72 9.80
CA ASP A 419 -2.60 19.87 10.71
C ASP A 419 -3.87 20.73 10.69
N ASP A 420 -5.01 20.04 10.74
CA ASP A 420 -6.36 20.61 10.73
C ASP A 420 -6.77 21.37 9.45
N GLU A 421 -5.99 21.25 8.38
CA GLU A 421 -6.27 21.79 7.05
C GLU A 421 -6.44 20.64 6.01
N PRO A 422 -7.18 20.84 4.90
CA PRO A 422 -7.25 19.86 3.83
C PRO A 422 -5.84 19.57 3.29
N TYR A 423 -5.52 18.28 3.12
CA TYR A 423 -4.16 17.89 2.72
C TYR A 423 -3.76 18.55 1.39
N TYR A 424 -2.65 19.29 1.38
CA TYR A 424 -2.20 19.98 0.18
C TYR A 424 -1.21 19.13 -0.61
N TYR A 425 -1.64 18.65 -1.78
CA TYR A 425 -0.79 17.93 -2.72
C TYR A 425 -0.73 18.68 -4.05
N PRO A 426 0.36 19.39 -4.40
CA PRO A 426 0.36 20.30 -5.55
C PRO A 426 -0.08 19.69 -6.90
N PRO A 427 0.25 18.43 -7.24
CA PRO A 427 -0.26 17.80 -8.45
C PRO A 427 -1.77 17.47 -8.44
N PHE A 428 -2.42 17.51 -7.26
CA PHE A 428 -3.83 17.21 -7.02
C PHE A 428 -4.33 18.05 -5.81
N PRO A 429 -4.45 19.38 -5.94
CA PRO A 429 -4.76 20.26 -4.82
C PRO A 429 -6.23 20.15 -4.39
N PRO A 430 -6.58 20.59 -3.17
CA PRO A 430 -7.95 20.59 -2.64
C PRO A 430 -8.78 21.74 -3.24
N GLU A 431 -9.02 21.68 -4.54
CA GLU A 431 -9.80 22.65 -5.30
C GLU A 431 -10.83 21.96 -6.19
N GLY A 432 -11.94 22.65 -6.50
CA GLY A 432 -12.99 22.12 -7.38
C GLY A 432 -13.58 20.81 -6.85
N ASP A 433 -13.60 19.77 -7.68
CA ASP A 433 -14.15 18.45 -7.35
C ASP A 433 -13.30 17.67 -6.33
N ASN A 434 -12.07 18.12 -6.05
CA ASN A 434 -11.18 17.50 -5.07
C ASN A 434 -11.38 18.07 -3.66
N LEU A 435 -12.17 19.12 -3.49
CA LEU A 435 -12.46 19.72 -2.18
C LEU A 435 -13.79 19.18 -1.66
N HIS A 436 -13.73 18.44 -0.55
CA HIS A 436 -14.93 18.07 0.20
C HIS A 436 -15.11 18.97 1.42
N ILE A 437 -16.36 19.32 1.73
CA ILE A 437 -16.71 20.13 2.90
C ILE A 437 -17.84 19.41 3.63
N ASP A 438 -17.57 19.01 4.86
CA ASP A 438 -18.53 18.38 5.75
C ASP A 438 -19.62 19.36 6.20
N ASN A 439 -20.68 18.82 6.80
CA ASN A 439 -21.80 19.62 7.33
C ASN A 439 -21.38 20.61 8.43
N ASP A 440 -20.29 20.34 9.16
CA ASP A 440 -19.74 21.20 10.20
C ASP A 440 -18.76 22.26 9.64
N GLY A 441 -18.49 22.23 8.33
CA GLY A 441 -17.56 23.13 7.64
C GLY A 441 -16.13 22.62 7.55
N LYS A 442 -15.83 21.41 8.07
CA LYS A 442 -14.52 20.78 7.96
C LYS A 442 -14.19 20.49 6.49
N GLN A 443 -13.00 20.91 6.05
CA GLN A 443 -12.55 20.78 4.67
C GLN A 443 -11.55 19.64 4.52
N TRP A 444 -11.63 18.92 3.41
CA TRP A 444 -10.81 17.75 3.10
C TRP A 444 -10.34 17.75 1.65
N LEU A 445 -9.16 17.18 1.41
CA LEU A 445 -8.79 16.73 0.08
C LEU A 445 -9.46 15.38 -0.18
N ARG A 446 -10.41 15.34 -1.12
CA ARG A 446 -11.07 14.12 -1.59
C ARG A 446 -10.29 13.47 -2.72
N VAL A 447 -9.74 12.29 -2.47
CA VAL A 447 -8.88 11.54 -3.38
C VAL A 447 -9.60 10.28 -3.89
N PRO A 448 -9.82 10.14 -5.22
CA PRO A 448 -10.38 8.92 -5.79
C PRO A 448 -9.54 7.67 -5.49
N ILE A 449 -10.17 6.51 -5.25
CA ILE A 449 -9.50 5.26 -4.89
C ILE A 449 -8.45 4.80 -5.92
N ASN A 450 -8.66 5.13 -7.19
CA ASN A 450 -7.76 4.82 -8.31
C ASN A 450 -6.60 5.83 -8.48
N HIS A 451 -6.57 6.92 -7.70
CA HIS A 451 -5.51 7.91 -7.75
C HIS A 451 -4.25 7.41 -7.02
N ARG A 452 -3.07 7.89 -7.44
CA ARG A 452 -1.77 7.37 -6.95
C ARG A 452 -1.50 7.61 -5.46
N ILE A 453 -2.14 8.62 -4.86
CA ILE A 453 -2.02 8.95 -3.44
C ILE A 453 -3.24 8.49 -2.61
N SER A 454 -4.09 7.62 -3.14
CA SER A 454 -5.34 7.24 -2.47
C SER A 454 -5.12 6.52 -1.14
N ARG A 455 -4.05 5.72 -1.03
CA ARG A 455 -3.71 4.94 0.17
C ARG A 455 -2.34 5.26 0.73
N ARG A 456 -1.54 6.06 0.04
CA ARG A 456 -0.18 6.36 0.48
C ARG A 456 0.24 7.73 0.04
N THR A 457 1.02 8.39 0.87
CA THR A 457 1.69 9.64 0.51
C THR A 457 3.05 9.73 1.18
N VAL A 458 3.89 10.60 0.65
CA VAL A 458 5.18 10.92 1.26
C VAL A 458 5.14 12.37 1.65
N LEU A 459 5.21 12.62 2.95
CA LEU A 459 5.41 13.96 3.47
C LEU A 459 6.90 14.29 3.33
N THR A 460 7.17 15.44 2.70
CA THR A 460 8.52 15.95 2.43
C THR A 460 8.49 17.47 2.59
N GLY A 461 9.65 18.14 2.52
CA GLY A 461 9.69 19.60 2.41
C GLY A 461 10.17 20.35 3.65
N LEU A 462 10.98 19.75 4.51
CA LEU A 462 11.66 20.44 5.64
C LEU A 462 12.82 21.36 5.18
N ASP A 463 12.90 21.69 3.89
CA ASP A 463 13.89 22.64 3.36
C ASP A 463 13.34 24.06 3.45
N SER A 464 13.96 24.88 4.29
CA SER A 464 13.68 26.30 4.53
C SER A 464 13.63 27.23 3.30
N ASN A 465 13.80 26.69 2.08
CA ASN A 465 13.94 27.46 0.83
C ASN A 465 12.85 27.18 -0.23
N ILE A 466 11.82 26.38 0.08
CA ILE A 466 10.70 26.16 -0.82
C ILE A 466 9.44 26.73 -0.16
N GLU A 467 8.80 27.72 -0.80
CA GLU A 467 7.48 28.27 -0.42
C GLU A 467 6.34 27.26 -0.71
N LEU A 468 6.52 26.01 -0.32
CA LEU A 468 5.48 24.99 -0.21
C LEU A 468 5.51 24.56 1.25
N GLU A 469 4.38 24.70 1.95
CA GLU A 469 4.19 24.36 3.36
C GLU A 469 4.84 23.02 3.70
N GLY A 470 6.07 23.08 4.22
CA GLY A 470 6.79 21.91 4.70
C GLY A 470 6.25 21.48 6.05
N LEU A 471 6.47 20.21 6.41
CA LEU A 471 6.39 19.79 7.80
C LEU A 471 7.26 20.74 8.63
N GLU A 472 6.69 21.46 9.59
CA GLU A 472 7.49 22.24 10.52
C GLU A 472 8.03 21.34 11.65
N LYS A 473 8.84 21.89 12.55
CA LYS A 473 9.15 21.20 13.82
C LYS A 473 7.93 21.34 14.73
N GLY A 474 7.53 20.27 15.39
CA GLY A 474 6.37 20.31 16.27
C GLY A 474 5.56 19.03 16.26
N VAL A 475 4.31 19.15 16.71
CA VAL A 475 3.33 18.07 16.70
C VAL A 475 2.46 18.23 15.48
N HIS A 476 2.31 17.15 14.72
CA HIS A 476 1.48 17.07 13.53
C HIS A 476 0.33 16.11 13.74
N LYS A 477 -0.74 16.34 12.99
CA LYS A 477 -1.96 15.54 13.01
C LYS A 477 -2.34 15.17 11.59
N PHE A 478 -2.24 13.89 11.26
CA PHE A 478 -2.75 13.36 10.00
C PHE A 478 -4.12 12.72 10.25
N GLU A 479 -5.11 13.06 9.43
CA GLU A 479 -6.46 12.50 9.50
C GLU A 479 -6.87 11.90 8.15
N VAL A 480 -7.55 10.76 8.18
CA VAL A 480 -8.09 10.11 6.99
C VAL A 480 -9.47 9.50 7.24
N SER A 481 -10.37 9.68 6.28
CA SER A 481 -11.71 9.09 6.27
C SER A 481 -11.99 8.42 4.92
N PRO A 482 -12.26 7.10 4.85
CA PRO A 482 -12.74 6.46 3.64
C PRO A 482 -14.18 6.87 3.33
N VAL A 483 -14.50 6.94 2.03
CA VAL A 483 -15.84 7.18 1.52
C VAL A 483 -16.25 6.01 0.65
N ASP A 484 -17.36 5.39 0.99
CA ASP A 484 -17.88 4.25 0.26
C ASP A 484 -18.74 4.65 -0.96
N ILE A 485 -19.16 3.66 -1.74
CA ILE A 485 -19.95 3.84 -2.95
C ILE A 485 -21.39 4.33 -2.68
N GLN A 486 -21.81 4.36 -1.41
CA GLN A 486 -23.05 5.00 -0.95
C GLN A 486 -22.87 6.51 -0.73
N ASN A 487 -21.63 7.00 -0.87
CA ASN A 487 -21.20 8.34 -0.47
C ASN A 487 -21.38 8.57 1.04
N VAL A 488 -21.21 7.50 1.84
CA VAL A 488 -21.14 7.56 3.30
C VAL A 488 -19.65 7.58 3.68
N CYS A 489 -19.29 8.53 4.54
CA CYS A 489 -17.93 8.67 5.06
C CYS A 489 -17.85 7.97 6.42
N ASP A 490 -16.63 7.64 6.83
CA ASP A 490 -16.35 7.23 8.21
C ASP A 490 -16.71 8.35 9.20
N GLU A 491 -17.52 8.02 10.22
CA GLU A 491 -17.96 8.94 11.26
C GLU A 491 -16.85 9.25 12.29
N THR A 492 -15.86 8.35 12.40
CA THR A 492 -14.72 8.43 13.31
C THR A 492 -13.40 8.29 12.54
N PRO A 493 -13.01 9.32 11.75
CA PRO A 493 -11.78 9.29 10.95
C PRO A 493 -10.56 8.84 11.76
N ALA A 494 -9.71 8.01 11.15
CA ALA A 494 -8.46 7.61 11.77
C ALA A 494 -7.53 8.81 11.90
N VAL A 495 -6.92 8.96 13.07
CA VAL A 495 -6.02 10.08 13.39
C VAL A 495 -4.68 9.53 13.87
N MET A 496 -3.60 10.03 13.28
CA MET A 496 -2.24 9.80 13.76
C MET A 496 -1.62 11.11 14.21
N TYR A 497 -1.13 11.14 15.45
CA TYR A 497 -0.31 12.23 15.97
C TYR A 497 1.16 11.82 15.94
N PHE A 498 2.03 12.68 15.41
CA PHE A 498 3.46 12.45 15.45
C PHE A 498 4.23 13.75 15.66
N LYS A 499 5.43 13.63 16.23
CA LYS A 499 6.26 14.75 16.64
C LYS A 499 7.56 14.79 15.86
N ILE A 500 7.89 15.93 15.28
CA ILE A 500 9.22 16.20 14.73
C ILE A 500 10.00 17.04 15.74
N VAL A 501 11.00 16.41 16.36
CA VAL A 501 11.84 17.01 17.39
C VAL A 501 13.07 17.67 16.75
N GLU A 502 13.34 18.91 17.15
CA GLU A 502 14.52 19.63 16.67
C GLU A 502 15.83 18.97 17.14
N ARG A 503 16.82 18.93 16.24
CA ARG A 503 18.18 18.52 16.60
C ARG A 503 18.82 19.61 17.47
N VAL A 504 19.28 19.25 18.66
CA VAL A 504 19.95 20.16 19.60
C VAL A 504 21.46 20.13 19.33
N PRO A 505 22.09 21.26 18.95
CA PRO A 505 23.53 21.32 18.74
C PRO A 505 24.34 20.89 19.97
N ALA A 506 25.49 20.24 19.77
CA ALA A 506 26.33 19.69 20.84
C ALA A 506 26.64 20.70 21.97
N ASN A 507 26.90 21.96 21.62
CA ASN A 507 27.22 23.04 22.56
C ASN A 507 26.00 23.61 23.31
N GLU A 508 24.79 23.22 22.92
CA GLU A 508 23.52 23.62 23.55
C GLU A 508 22.90 22.48 24.38
N LYS A 509 23.40 21.25 24.23
CA LYS A 509 22.98 20.10 25.03
C LYS A 509 23.29 20.36 26.52
N SER A 510 22.35 20.01 27.39
CA SER A 510 22.44 20.22 28.84
C SER A 510 21.69 19.12 29.59
N GLY A 511 22.03 18.88 30.84
CA GLY A 511 21.45 17.80 31.63
C GLY A 511 22.23 16.48 31.53
N ILE A 512 21.86 15.56 32.42
CA ILE A 512 22.31 14.16 32.44
C ILE A 512 21.07 13.26 32.34
N LEU A 513 21.12 12.28 31.45
CA LEU A 513 20.12 11.22 31.35
C LEU A 513 20.74 9.90 31.77
N ILE A 514 20.13 9.23 32.74
CA ILE A 514 20.48 7.89 33.17
C ILE A 514 19.52 6.92 32.47
N LEU A 515 20.05 5.89 31.84
CA LEU A 515 19.30 4.80 31.22
C LEU A 515 19.56 3.53 32.02
N ASP A 516 18.51 3.04 32.68
CA ASP A 516 18.55 1.79 33.42
C ASP A 516 18.13 0.62 32.51
N ASP A 517 19.03 -0.35 32.35
CA ASP A 517 18.85 -1.57 31.56
C ASP A 517 18.41 -2.78 32.41
N ASP A 518 18.50 -2.68 33.73
CA ASP A 518 18.41 -3.83 34.61
C ASP A 518 16.96 -4.20 34.94
N ASP A 519 16.72 -5.51 35.08
CA ASP A 519 15.51 -6.00 35.73
C ASP A 519 15.64 -5.88 37.23
N HIS A 520 14.53 -5.53 37.89
CA HIS A 520 14.42 -5.58 39.33
C HIS A 520 14.88 -6.92 39.90
N PHE A 521 15.96 -6.89 40.68
CA PHE A 521 16.46 -8.08 41.35
C PHE A 521 17.02 -7.76 42.74
N ASP A 522 16.21 -8.00 43.78
CA ASP A 522 16.50 -7.77 45.21
C ASP A 522 17.97 -7.97 45.64
N ASN A 523 18.64 -9.02 45.13
CA ASN A 523 19.98 -9.40 45.56
C ASN A 523 21.12 -8.96 44.64
N PHE A 524 20.84 -8.46 43.43
CA PHE A 524 21.86 -8.20 42.39
C PHE A 524 21.66 -6.90 41.60
N SER A 525 20.45 -6.36 41.53
CA SER A 525 20.11 -5.06 40.93
C SER A 525 18.76 -4.57 41.50
N PRO A 526 18.66 -4.28 42.80
CA PRO A 526 17.44 -3.72 43.36
C PRO A 526 17.29 -2.26 42.90
N ASP A 527 16.34 -1.98 42.00
CA ASP A 527 16.18 -0.68 41.31
C ASP A 527 16.29 0.50 42.27
N ASN A 528 15.51 0.49 43.35
CA ASN A 528 15.48 1.59 44.30
C ASN A 528 16.84 1.92 44.93
N ILE A 529 17.74 0.94 45.05
CA ILE A 529 19.10 1.17 45.57
C ILE A 529 20.02 1.61 44.43
N ILE A 530 19.91 0.99 43.25
CA ILE A 530 20.76 1.30 42.09
C ILE A 530 20.46 2.71 41.57
N ASP A 531 19.18 3.05 41.39
CA ASP A 531 18.70 4.38 41.03
C ASP A 531 19.26 5.45 41.97
N ASP A 532 19.04 5.30 43.28
CA ASP A 532 19.52 6.23 44.31
C ASP A 532 21.04 6.45 44.18
N ILE A 533 21.79 5.37 43.92
CA ILE A 533 23.25 5.44 43.73
C ILE A 533 23.64 6.24 42.47
N TYR A 534 22.98 6.03 41.33
CA TYR A 534 23.29 6.81 40.10
C TYR A 534 22.87 8.28 40.22
N PHE A 535 21.76 8.58 40.92
CA PHE A 535 21.42 9.95 41.28
C PHE A 535 22.48 10.57 42.20
N ASP A 536 22.97 9.81 43.18
CA ASP A 536 24.05 10.26 44.07
C ASP A 536 25.35 10.53 43.29
N PHE A 537 25.71 9.71 42.29
CA PHE A 537 26.88 9.99 41.43
C PHE A 537 26.80 11.33 40.70
N CYS A 538 25.58 11.81 40.46
CA CYS A 538 25.32 13.07 39.76
C CYS A 538 24.95 14.22 40.71
N ALA A 539 24.99 14.03 42.03
CA ALA A 539 24.42 14.97 43.00
C ALA A 539 25.08 16.37 43.02
N ASP A 540 26.33 16.49 42.54
CA ASP A 540 27.04 17.77 42.42
C ASP A 540 26.71 18.53 41.13
N TYR A 541 25.99 17.92 40.21
CA TYR A 541 25.56 18.57 38.97
C TYR A 541 24.36 19.49 39.24
N GLU A 542 24.52 20.79 38.95
CA GLU A 542 23.47 21.78 39.21
C GLU A 542 22.30 21.74 38.21
N GLY A 543 22.45 21.01 37.09
CA GLY A 543 21.44 20.91 36.04
C GLY A 543 20.44 19.76 36.25
N GLU A 544 19.62 19.52 35.22
CA GLU A 544 18.63 18.44 35.26
C GLU A 544 19.31 17.05 35.19
N VAL A 545 18.90 16.16 36.08
CA VAL A 545 19.23 14.73 36.06
C VAL A 545 17.93 13.96 36.02
N ILE A 546 17.75 13.11 35.00
CA ILE A 546 16.57 12.27 34.82
C ILE A 546 17.04 10.83 34.60
N ALA A 547 16.26 9.87 35.09
CA ALA A 547 16.42 8.46 34.77
C ALA A 547 15.24 7.98 33.90
N LEU A 548 15.53 7.06 32.98
CA LEU A 548 14.53 6.27 32.26
C LEU A 548 14.85 4.80 32.46
N ASP A 549 13.87 4.06 32.97
CA ASP A 549 13.96 2.62 33.14
C ASP A 549 13.41 1.90 31.91
N ARG A 550 14.19 0.94 31.40
CA ARG A 550 13.84 0.19 30.20
C ARG A 550 12.57 -0.65 30.40
N ASN A 551 12.42 -1.32 31.54
CA ASN A 551 11.29 -2.19 31.84
C ASN A 551 10.00 -1.41 32.08
N GLU A 552 10.08 -0.29 32.79
CA GLU A 552 8.94 0.61 32.99
C GLU A 552 8.43 1.14 31.65
N LEU A 553 9.33 1.53 30.74
CA LEU A 553 8.95 1.96 29.40
C LEU A 553 8.34 0.80 28.58
N MET A 554 8.92 -0.39 28.67
CA MET A 554 8.40 -1.59 28.02
C MET A 554 6.95 -1.89 28.42
N ASP A 555 6.64 -1.76 29.71
CA ASP A 555 5.31 -2.03 30.25
C ASP A 555 4.32 -0.88 30.02
N ALA A 556 4.79 0.38 29.97
CA ALA A 556 3.92 1.55 29.94
C ALA A 556 3.53 2.02 28.53
N VAL A 557 4.50 2.07 27.61
CA VAL A 557 4.33 2.81 26.33
C VAL A 557 4.93 2.11 25.12
N TRP A 558 5.63 0.99 25.30
CA TRP A 558 6.42 0.37 24.24
C TRP A 558 5.63 -0.61 23.36
N ASN A 559 5.89 -0.56 22.05
CA ASN A 559 5.41 -1.57 21.10
C ASN A 559 6.57 -2.08 20.23
N SER A 560 6.91 -3.36 20.43
CA SER A 560 8.00 -4.04 19.72
C SER A 560 7.83 -4.02 18.21
N GLN A 561 6.60 -3.95 17.69
CA GLN A 561 6.35 -3.89 16.25
C GLN A 561 6.83 -2.59 15.59
N LEU A 562 7.02 -1.52 16.37
CA LEU A 562 7.45 -0.21 15.87
C LEU A 562 8.97 -0.10 15.65
N HIS A 563 9.79 -1.00 16.19
CA HIS A 563 11.27 -0.89 16.16
C HIS A 563 11.99 -2.19 15.87
N PHE A 564 11.38 -3.04 15.02
CA PHE A 564 11.86 -4.39 14.73
C PHE A 564 12.03 -5.26 16.00
N GLY A 565 11.35 -4.91 17.08
CA GLY A 565 11.31 -5.63 18.34
C GLY A 565 12.57 -5.58 19.20
N ARG A 566 13.39 -4.53 19.09
CA ARG A 566 14.70 -4.45 19.76
C ARG A 566 14.82 -3.33 20.80
N ALA A 567 15.13 -2.13 20.31
CA ALA A 567 15.52 -0.97 21.10
C ALA A 567 14.31 -0.37 21.79
N VAL A 568 14.34 0.05 23.06
CA VAL A 568 13.17 0.55 23.83
C VAL A 568 13.21 2.06 24.04
N PHE A 569 14.40 2.64 24.13
CA PHE A 569 14.50 4.09 24.33
C PHE A 569 14.20 4.87 23.03
N SER A 570 14.08 6.18 23.14
CA SER A 570 13.88 7.06 21.97
C SER A 570 15.06 8.00 21.79
N PRO A 571 15.59 8.17 20.56
CA PRO A 571 16.62 9.19 20.33
C PRO A 571 16.08 10.60 20.60
N THR A 572 14.76 10.79 20.53
CA THR A 572 14.12 12.08 20.85
C THR A 572 14.14 12.40 22.35
N ASP A 573 14.16 11.39 23.21
CA ASP A 573 14.32 11.57 24.66
C ASP A 573 15.79 11.90 25.01
N LEU A 574 16.75 11.30 24.29
CA LEU A 574 18.17 11.55 24.49
C LEU A 574 18.63 12.92 23.96
N GLU A 575 17.95 13.47 22.95
CA GLU A 575 18.45 14.57 22.11
C GLU A 575 18.94 15.80 22.89
N LYS A 576 18.29 16.18 24.01
CA LYS A 576 18.67 17.40 24.75
C LYS A 576 19.88 17.23 25.68
N TYR A 577 20.25 16.00 26.04
CA TYR A 577 21.16 15.74 27.15
C TYR A 577 22.63 15.90 26.79
N LYS A 578 23.42 16.48 27.70
CA LYS A 578 24.88 16.65 27.49
C LYS A 578 25.60 15.33 27.66
N LEU A 579 25.18 14.54 28.64
CA LEU A 579 25.71 13.21 28.96
C LEU A 579 24.55 12.23 29.12
N VAL A 580 24.68 11.08 28.46
CA VAL A 580 23.85 9.90 28.71
C VAL A 580 24.71 8.90 29.46
N ILE A 581 24.21 8.39 30.58
CA ILE A 581 24.80 7.31 31.37
C ILE A 581 23.93 6.09 31.14
N TYR A 582 24.46 5.08 30.49
CA TYR A 582 23.81 3.78 30.36
C TYR A 582 24.41 2.84 31.41
N HIS A 583 23.58 2.14 32.18
CA HIS A 583 24.08 1.10 33.07
C HIS A 583 23.38 -0.24 32.90
N SER A 584 24.16 -1.30 33.11
CA SER A 584 23.66 -2.67 33.28
C SER A 584 24.51 -3.37 34.34
N ASP A 585 24.06 -3.25 35.57
CA ASP A 585 24.70 -3.72 36.80
C ASP A 585 24.18 -5.11 37.22
N LEU A 586 23.15 -5.65 36.55
CA LEU A 586 22.73 -7.06 36.64
C LEU A 586 23.70 -7.96 35.84
N ILE A 587 24.96 -7.98 36.28
CA ILE A 587 26.13 -8.55 35.60
C ILE A 587 26.10 -10.07 35.36
N THR A 588 25.09 -10.79 35.84
CA THR A 588 24.86 -12.22 35.57
C THR A 588 23.93 -12.48 34.39
N TYR A 589 23.28 -11.45 33.85
CA TYR A 589 22.40 -11.52 32.68
C TYR A 589 23.03 -10.78 31.50
N VAL A 590 22.54 -11.06 30.30
CA VAL A 590 23.04 -10.39 29.09
C VAL A 590 22.45 -8.99 29.06
N SER A 591 23.28 -7.96 28.90
CA SER A 591 22.81 -6.58 28.74
C SER A 591 22.07 -6.39 27.40
N ASN A 592 21.06 -5.50 27.38
CA ASN A 592 20.35 -5.11 26.16
C ASN A 592 21.06 -3.98 25.40
N PHE A 593 22.27 -3.60 25.78
CA PHE A 593 23.01 -2.48 25.18
C PHE A 593 23.20 -2.64 23.66
N ALA A 594 23.35 -3.88 23.17
CA ALA A 594 23.38 -4.16 21.74
C ALA A 594 22.09 -3.68 21.04
N ASP A 595 20.93 -3.96 21.65
CA ASP A 595 19.61 -3.66 21.10
C ASP A 595 19.36 -2.14 21.07
N GLU A 596 19.92 -1.36 22.00
CA GLU A 596 19.81 0.11 22.08
C GLU A 596 20.81 0.89 21.20
N SER A 597 21.71 0.19 20.49
CA SER A 597 22.83 0.80 19.77
C SER A 597 22.42 1.79 18.67
N GLU A 598 21.27 1.59 18.02
CA GLU A 598 20.79 2.47 16.96
C GLU A 598 20.38 3.85 17.50
N ILE A 599 19.68 3.87 18.65
CA ILE A 599 19.25 5.08 19.35
C ILE A 599 20.47 5.86 19.85
N LEU A 600 21.39 5.16 20.51
CA LEU A 600 22.63 5.75 21.02
C LEU A 600 23.50 6.30 19.89
N ARG A 601 23.52 5.63 18.73
CA ARG A 601 24.22 6.12 17.54
C ARG A 601 23.62 7.44 17.06
N ILE A 602 22.29 7.54 16.93
CA ILE A 602 21.63 8.77 16.47
C ILE A 602 21.93 9.94 17.41
N TYR A 603 21.96 9.69 18.73
CA TYR A 603 22.34 10.67 19.75
C TYR A 603 23.82 11.09 19.63
N LEU A 604 24.74 10.13 19.49
CA LEU A 604 26.17 10.41 19.31
C LEU A 604 26.46 11.13 17.99
N GLU A 605 25.80 10.80 16.89
CA GLU A 605 25.95 11.54 15.63
C GLU A 605 25.47 13.00 15.74
N GLY A 606 24.54 13.27 16.66
CA GLY A 606 24.12 14.62 17.05
C GLY A 606 25.08 15.36 17.98
N GLY A 607 26.22 14.77 18.36
CA GLY A 607 27.21 15.38 19.25
C GLY A 607 26.97 15.16 20.75
N GLY A 608 26.19 14.15 21.11
CA GLY A 608 26.01 13.73 22.51
C GLY A 608 27.25 13.08 23.13
N ASN A 609 27.30 12.94 24.44
CA ASN A 609 28.37 12.19 25.14
C ASN A 609 27.76 10.98 25.87
N LEU A 610 28.51 9.88 25.93
CA LEU A 610 28.01 8.60 26.45
C LEU A 610 28.98 8.02 27.48
N LEU A 611 28.45 7.61 28.62
CA LEU A 611 29.12 6.78 29.62
C LEU A 611 28.40 5.45 29.71
N ILE A 612 29.14 4.35 29.70
CA ILE A 612 28.59 3.01 29.88
C ILE A 612 29.20 2.37 31.12
N SER A 613 28.34 2.01 32.07
CA SER A 613 28.64 1.20 33.24
C SER A 613 28.14 -0.23 33.02
N THR A 614 29.04 -1.21 33.09
CA THR A 614 28.69 -2.62 32.84
C THR A 614 29.73 -3.52 33.48
N GLY A 615 29.52 -4.83 33.55
CA GLY A 615 30.49 -5.80 34.03
C GLY A 615 30.76 -6.88 33.00
N ALA A 616 30.88 -8.13 33.47
CA ALA A 616 31.13 -9.29 32.63
C ALA A 616 30.08 -9.52 31.50
N ASN A 617 28.89 -8.93 31.64
CA ASN A 617 27.81 -8.93 30.65
C ASN A 617 28.15 -8.17 29.34
N LEU A 618 29.26 -7.42 29.30
CA LEU A 618 29.75 -6.74 28.10
C LEU A 618 30.41 -7.68 27.07
N LYS A 619 30.91 -8.85 27.48
CA LYS A 619 31.80 -9.70 26.65
C LYS A 619 31.30 -9.97 25.22
N ASN A 620 30.00 -10.26 25.07
CA ASN A 620 29.42 -10.68 23.80
C ASN A 620 28.78 -9.52 23.01
N ILE A 621 28.78 -8.30 23.58
CA ILE A 621 28.13 -7.14 22.97
C ILE A 621 28.79 -6.75 21.62
N PRO A 622 30.13 -6.66 21.49
CA PRO A 622 30.74 -6.31 20.20
C PRO A 622 30.38 -7.30 19.07
N GLU A 623 30.24 -8.58 19.38
CA GLU A 623 29.83 -9.61 18.41
C GLU A 623 28.36 -9.43 17.99
N ARG A 624 27.45 -9.25 18.95
CA ARG A 624 26.04 -8.97 18.68
C ARG A 624 25.84 -7.71 17.84
N MET A 625 26.57 -6.63 18.13
CA MET A 625 26.46 -5.37 17.38
C MET A 625 26.92 -5.49 15.92
N ASN A 626 27.82 -6.45 15.59
CA ASN A 626 28.21 -6.68 14.20
C ASN A 626 27.08 -7.21 13.34
N GLU A 627 26.10 -7.90 13.93
CA GLU A 627 24.91 -8.37 13.21
C GLU A 627 24.10 -7.20 12.64
N TYR A 628 24.22 -6.00 13.22
CA TYR A 628 23.53 -4.78 12.78
C TYR A 628 24.30 -3.98 11.72
N ASN A 629 25.41 -4.54 11.20
CA ASN A 629 26.21 -3.95 10.13
C ASN A 629 26.72 -2.53 10.45
N PHE A 630 26.98 -2.24 11.74
CA PHE A 630 27.53 -0.99 12.21
C PHE A 630 28.59 -1.23 13.29
N ASN A 631 29.83 -0.76 13.06
CA ASN A 631 30.95 -0.91 13.99
C ASN A 631 30.86 0.07 15.17
N PHE A 632 29.79 0.01 15.97
CA PHE A 632 29.52 0.93 17.08
C PHE A 632 30.68 0.99 18.07
N MET A 633 31.10 -0.19 18.55
CA MET A 633 32.13 -0.34 19.57
C MET A 633 33.50 0.16 19.11
N GLU A 634 33.86 -0.08 17.85
CA GLU A 634 35.12 0.40 17.27
C GLU A 634 35.08 1.92 17.11
N ARG A 635 34.00 2.47 16.54
CA ARG A 635 33.88 3.91 16.27
C ARG A 635 33.86 4.75 17.55
N TYR A 636 33.10 4.34 18.55
CA TYR A 636 32.84 5.15 19.75
C TYR A 636 33.63 4.73 20.97
N PHE A 637 34.19 3.52 21.03
CA PHE A 637 35.01 3.07 22.17
C PHE A 637 36.36 2.49 21.76
N GLY A 638 36.67 2.45 20.46
CA GLY A 638 37.91 1.89 19.93
C GLY A 638 38.09 0.40 20.18
N ILE A 639 37.00 -0.34 20.41
CA ILE A 639 37.02 -1.79 20.61
C ILE A 639 36.76 -2.49 19.26
N PRO A 640 37.73 -3.25 18.71
CA PRO A 640 37.51 -3.99 17.48
C PRO A 640 36.45 -5.08 17.65
N SER A 641 35.75 -5.37 16.56
CA SER A 641 34.72 -6.39 16.38
C SER A 641 35.22 -7.85 16.50
N SER A 642 35.93 -8.17 17.59
CA SER A 642 36.40 -9.51 17.92
C SER A 642 36.01 -9.86 19.35
N SER A 643 35.52 -11.09 19.55
CA SER A 643 35.23 -11.63 20.88
C SER A 643 36.46 -11.73 21.79
N GLU A 644 37.67 -11.59 21.22
CA GLU A 644 38.93 -11.55 21.99
C GLU A 644 39.31 -10.15 22.47
N SER A 645 38.70 -9.09 21.91
CA SER A 645 38.98 -7.69 22.26
C SER A 645 38.58 -7.38 23.70
N ILE A 646 37.48 -7.96 24.15
CA ILE A 646 37.00 -7.91 25.51
C ILE A 646 37.15 -9.30 26.09
N ASP A 647 38.02 -9.45 27.08
CA ASP A 647 37.98 -10.63 27.90
C ASP A 647 37.24 -10.33 29.18
N SER A 648 36.26 -11.15 29.47
CA SER A 648 35.61 -11.12 30.76
C SER A 648 35.89 -12.46 31.38
N VAL A 649 36.32 -12.42 32.64
CA VAL A 649 35.98 -13.52 33.52
C VAL A 649 34.47 -13.60 33.41
N PHE A 650 33.91 -14.71 32.95
CA PHE A 650 32.46 -14.89 32.90
C PHE A 650 32.09 -15.67 34.15
N PRO A 651 31.97 -15.06 35.35
CA PRO A 651 31.31 -15.77 36.41
C PRO A 651 29.84 -15.94 36.09
N THR A 652 29.35 -17.15 36.26
CA THR A 652 27.94 -17.40 36.54
C THR A 652 27.57 -16.97 37.99
N SER A 653 28.48 -16.33 38.75
CA SER A 653 28.25 -15.89 40.13
C SER A 653 29.30 -14.91 40.67
N PHE A 654 28.90 -14.04 41.60
CA PHE A 654 29.80 -13.15 42.35
C PHE A 654 30.95 -13.85 43.10
N GLY A 655 30.86 -15.16 43.33
CA GLY A 655 31.86 -15.94 44.07
C GLY A 655 33.02 -16.50 43.24
N THR A 656 33.01 -16.31 41.91
CA THR A 656 34.10 -16.79 41.05
C THR A 656 35.10 -15.67 40.81
N ASP A 657 36.37 -15.93 41.10
CA ASP A 657 37.47 -14.98 40.97
C ASP A 657 37.19 -13.56 41.52
N PRO A 658 36.69 -13.41 42.78
CA PRO A 658 36.32 -12.11 43.34
C PRO A 658 37.57 -11.31 43.76
N TYR A 659 38.41 -10.94 42.80
CA TYR A 659 39.73 -10.38 43.06
C TYR A 659 39.82 -8.87 42.84
N PHE A 660 38.83 -8.26 42.18
CA PHE A 660 38.80 -6.82 41.96
C PHE A 660 38.48 -6.14 43.29
N ILE A 661 39.29 -5.16 43.68
CA ILE A 661 39.08 -4.37 44.91
C ILE A 661 39.15 -2.87 44.68
N LYS A 662 39.59 -2.43 43.50
CA LYS A 662 39.59 -1.02 43.08
C LYS A 662 39.89 -0.85 41.60
N ALA A 663 39.45 0.26 41.03
CA ALA A 663 39.89 0.78 39.75
C ALA A 663 41.11 1.68 39.98
N ILE A 664 42.28 1.29 39.48
CA ILE A 664 43.52 2.06 39.60
C ILE A 664 43.54 3.12 38.50
N ALA A 665 43.64 4.40 38.86
CA ALA A 665 43.71 5.48 37.89
C ALA A 665 44.97 5.34 37.01
N ASN A 666 44.80 5.51 35.71
CA ASN A 666 45.90 5.46 34.74
C ASN A 666 46.25 6.85 34.16
N SER A 667 45.60 7.90 34.66
CA SER A 667 45.78 9.30 34.26
C SER A 667 45.82 10.18 35.50
N GLU A 668 46.58 11.28 35.46
CA GLU A 668 46.69 12.23 36.59
C GLU A 668 45.39 13.02 36.83
N HIS A 669 44.43 12.94 35.91
CA HIS A 669 43.13 13.59 36.02
C HIS A 669 42.12 12.80 36.88
N TYR A 670 42.38 11.52 37.15
CA TYR A 670 41.49 10.64 37.89
C TYR A 670 42.17 10.13 39.16
N ASN A 671 41.38 9.91 40.21
CA ASN A 671 41.82 9.22 41.44
C ASN A 671 41.48 7.73 41.36
N ASP A 672 42.19 6.89 42.12
CA ASP A 672 41.77 5.49 42.32
C ASP A 672 40.33 5.46 42.87
N ILE A 673 39.53 4.48 42.42
CA ILE A 673 38.16 4.26 42.92
C ILE A 673 38.10 2.89 43.58
N ASP A 674 37.90 2.87 44.90
CA ASP A 674 37.83 1.66 45.69
C ASP A 674 36.47 0.96 45.52
N LEU A 675 36.48 -0.37 45.65
CA LEU A 675 35.26 -1.16 45.78
C LEU A 675 34.62 -0.86 47.15
N GLU A 676 33.31 -0.62 47.19
CA GLU A 676 32.61 -0.35 48.45
C GLU A 676 32.58 -1.63 49.30
N ILE A 677 33.27 -1.62 50.45
CA ILE A 677 33.33 -2.75 51.38
C ILE A 677 33.10 -2.27 52.82
N PRO A 678 32.00 -2.65 53.49
CA PRO A 678 30.89 -3.45 52.97
C PRO A 678 29.94 -2.62 52.10
N GLY A 679 29.76 -3.00 50.83
CA GLY A 679 28.75 -2.41 49.96
C GLY A 679 27.33 -2.93 50.21
N TRP A 680 26.37 -2.39 49.45
CA TRP A 680 24.96 -2.77 49.51
C TRP A 680 24.74 -4.26 49.23
N ASN A 681 25.56 -4.85 48.35
CA ASN A 681 25.50 -6.27 48.03
C ASN A 681 26.26 -7.11 49.07
N THR A 682 25.53 -7.97 49.79
CA THR A 682 26.11 -8.79 50.87
C THR A 682 27.25 -9.72 50.40
N LEU A 683 27.24 -10.18 49.13
CA LEU A 683 28.29 -11.05 48.61
C LEU A 683 29.62 -10.32 48.47
N ILE A 684 29.60 -9.03 48.17
CA ILE A 684 30.83 -8.20 48.13
C ILE A 684 31.47 -8.12 49.52
N GLY A 685 30.66 -7.98 50.58
CA GLY A 685 31.16 -8.02 51.96
C GLY A 685 31.74 -9.39 52.34
N ILE A 686 31.14 -10.49 51.87
CA ILE A 686 31.59 -11.87 52.14
C ILE A 686 32.91 -12.18 51.42
N TYR A 687 32.97 -11.88 50.13
CA TYR A 687 34.15 -12.16 49.32
C TYR A 687 35.23 -11.10 49.47
N GLN A 688 34.89 -9.89 49.91
CA GLN A 688 35.75 -8.70 49.96
C GLN A 688 36.36 -8.36 48.60
N GLY A 689 35.62 -8.59 47.52
CA GLY A 689 36.06 -8.33 46.15
C GLY A 689 34.97 -8.64 45.13
N LEU A 690 35.10 -8.05 43.94
CA LEU A 690 34.19 -8.23 42.81
C LEU A 690 34.81 -9.16 41.77
N GLY A 691 34.01 -10.10 41.26
CA GLY A 691 34.43 -11.08 40.25
C GLY A 691 34.05 -10.71 38.82
N PRO A 692 32.79 -10.31 38.53
CA PRO A 692 32.32 -10.11 37.16
C PRO A 692 32.76 -8.77 36.55
N VAL A 693 34.05 -8.64 36.28
CA VAL A 693 34.68 -7.47 35.66
C VAL A 693 35.23 -7.84 34.27
N SER A 694 34.96 -6.99 33.28
CA SER A 694 35.52 -7.03 31.94
C SER A 694 36.85 -6.30 31.86
N ARG A 695 37.78 -6.88 31.09
CA ARG A 695 39.08 -6.31 30.75
C ARG A 695 39.22 -6.15 29.24
N PHE A 696 39.94 -5.12 28.83
CA PHE A 696 40.15 -4.80 27.42
C PHE A 696 41.55 -5.26 26.98
N ASN A 697 41.58 -6.19 26.03
CA ASN A 697 42.81 -6.79 25.51
C ASN A 697 43.30 -6.14 24.22
N SER A 698 42.37 -5.60 23.43
CA SER A 698 42.65 -4.95 22.15
C SER A 698 41.78 -3.73 21.99
N PHE A 699 42.40 -2.60 21.65
CA PHE A 699 41.74 -1.34 21.37
C PHE A 699 42.62 -0.46 20.49
N ASP A 700 42.01 0.51 19.82
CA ASP A 700 42.68 1.41 18.90
C ASP A 700 43.69 2.33 19.60
N SER A 701 44.71 2.78 18.86
CA SER A 701 45.83 3.58 19.40
C SER A 701 45.43 4.97 19.91
N ASP A 702 44.28 5.48 19.49
CA ASP A 702 43.68 6.76 19.90
C ASP A 702 42.65 6.59 21.03
N THR A 703 42.54 5.39 21.60
CA THR A 703 41.74 5.08 22.79
C THR A 703 42.60 5.19 24.05
N GLU A 704 42.16 5.95 25.03
CA GLU A 704 42.85 6.14 26.30
C GLU A 704 42.38 5.11 27.32
N VAL A 705 43.33 4.47 28.03
CA VAL A 705 43.02 3.68 29.23
C VAL A 705 42.92 4.63 30.41
N ILE A 706 41.74 4.78 31.01
CA ILE A 706 41.51 5.66 32.16
C ILE A 706 41.62 4.91 33.50
N PHE A 707 41.24 3.64 33.55
CA PHE A 707 41.40 2.80 34.73
C PHE A 707 41.95 1.40 34.42
N LYS A 708 42.70 0.89 35.39
CA LYS A 708 43.32 -0.45 35.40
C LYS A 708 42.81 -1.29 36.57
N TYR A 709 42.83 -2.61 36.41
CA TYR A 709 42.33 -3.56 37.39
C TYR A 709 43.22 -3.56 38.65
N GLY A 710 42.65 -3.20 39.80
CA GLY A 710 43.28 -3.35 41.11
C GLY A 710 42.94 -4.69 41.75
N CYS A 711 43.90 -5.60 41.77
CA CYS A 711 43.72 -6.97 42.23
C CYS A 711 44.09 -7.12 43.71
N LYS A 712 43.37 -8.01 44.43
CA LYS A 712 43.76 -8.45 45.78
C LYS A 712 45.20 -8.98 45.80
N PRO A 713 45.96 -8.76 46.88
CA PRO A 713 47.27 -9.36 47.03
C PRO A 713 47.21 -10.89 46.93
N ALA A 714 48.10 -11.47 46.13
CA ALA A 714 48.18 -12.92 45.94
C ALA A 714 48.44 -13.66 47.27
N GLU A 715 47.80 -14.81 47.44
CA GLU A 715 47.98 -15.73 48.58
C GLU A 715 47.79 -15.09 49.98
N SER A 716 47.05 -13.98 50.08
CA SER A 716 46.93 -13.18 51.31
C SER A 716 45.79 -13.60 52.25
N GLY A 717 44.88 -14.49 51.83
CA GLY A 717 43.76 -14.96 52.65
C GLY A 717 42.69 -15.72 51.88
N ASN A 718 41.49 -15.82 52.47
CA ASN A 718 40.32 -16.43 51.81
C ASN A 718 39.97 -15.66 50.53
N PHE A 719 39.63 -16.41 49.45
CA PHE A 719 39.27 -15.84 48.14
C PHE A 719 40.33 -14.90 47.54
N SER A 720 41.60 -15.09 47.89
CA SER A 720 42.73 -14.39 47.24
C SER A 720 43.16 -15.10 45.96
N PRO A 721 43.66 -14.38 44.95
CA PRO A 721 44.16 -14.99 43.72
C PRO A 721 45.44 -15.77 43.97
N SER A 722 45.71 -16.77 43.11
CA SER A 722 47.05 -17.32 42.97
C SER A 722 47.99 -16.26 42.40
N ILE A 723 49.31 -16.46 42.54
CA ILE A 723 50.32 -15.58 41.93
C ILE A 723 50.14 -15.48 40.41
N GLU A 724 49.84 -16.61 39.76
CA GLU A 724 49.57 -16.65 38.32
C GLU A 724 48.37 -15.78 37.95
N LYS A 725 47.25 -15.91 38.69
CA LYS A 725 46.03 -15.16 38.43
C LYS A 725 46.16 -13.68 38.76
N TYR A 726 46.92 -13.34 39.81
CA TYR A 726 47.28 -11.96 40.12
C TYR A 726 48.03 -11.29 38.97
N ASN A 727 49.07 -11.94 38.44
CA ASN A 727 49.85 -11.41 37.31
C ASN A 727 49.03 -11.34 36.01
N GLU A 728 48.03 -12.21 35.87
CA GLU A 728 47.12 -12.23 34.73
C GLU A 728 46.16 -11.03 34.74
N LEU A 729 45.66 -10.63 35.93
CA LEU A 729 44.58 -9.66 36.09
C LEU A 729 45.05 -8.25 36.49
N ASN A 730 46.01 -8.15 37.41
CA ASN A 730 46.41 -6.86 37.96
C ASN A 730 46.96 -5.93 36.87
N GLU A 731 46.65 -4.64 36.99
CA GLU A 731 47.04 -3.57 36.06
C GLU A 731 46.53 -3.72 34.61
N LYS A 732 45.61 -4.65 34.34
CA LYS A 732 44.97 -4.77 33.02
C LYS A 732 43.94 -3.65 32.80
N PRO A 733 43.77 -3.15 31.57
CA PRO A 733 42.77 -2.11 31.27
C PRO A 733 41.35 -2.58 31.59
N VAL A 734 40.58 -1.76 32.31
CA VAL A 734 39.19 -2.04 32.70
C VAL A 734 38.24 -0.86 32.49
N ALA A 735 38.76 0.31 32.13
CA ALA A 735 37.94 1.39 31.60
C ALA A 735 38.69 2.19 30.54
N LEU A 736 37.95 2.60 29.52
CA LEU A 736 38.46 3.29 28.34
C LEU A 736 37.73 4.61 28.12
N LYS A 737 38.45 5.56 27.52
CA LYS A 737 37.91 6.81 26.99
C LYS A 737 38.28 6.92 25.51
N LYS A 738 37.31 7.29 24.69
CA LYS A 738 37.51 7.62 23.29
C LYS A 738 36.94 9.01 23.03
N VAL A 739 37.76 9.88 22.44
CA VAL A 739 37.31 11.18 21.96
C VAL A 739 37.19 11.08 20.45
N THR A 740 35.98 11.25 19.94
CA THR A 740 35.74 11.37 18.49
C THR A 740 35.83 12.84 18.07
N GLY A 741 35.55 13.15 16.80
CA GLY A 741 35.48 14.54 16.37
C GLY A 741 34.44 15.39 17.11
N ASN A 742 33.36 14.76 17.62
CA ASN A 742 32.19 15.43 18.17
C ASN A 742 31.74 14.92 19.55
N ASN A 743 32.37 13.88 20.10
CA ASN A 743 31.87 13.15 21.28
C ASN A 743 33.00 12.74 22.21
N ASN A 744 32.70 12.67 23.51
CA ASN A 744 33.49 11.92 24.49
C ASN A 744 32.69 10.70 24.94
N CYS A 745 33.29 9.53 24.81
CA CYS A 745 32.68 8.25 25.14
C CYS A 745 33.53 7.50 26.17
N TYR A 746 32.89 7.03 27.24
CA TYR A 746 33.53 6.35 28.36
C TYR A 746 32.93 4.96 28.52
N LEU A 747 33.77 3.94 28.62
CA LEU A 747 33.35 2.55 28.77
C LEU A 747 34.00 1.94 30.01
N PHE A 748 33.19 1.58 30.99
CA PHE A 748 33.62 0.95 32.23
C PHE A 748 33.26 -0.53 32.19
N GLY A 749 34.27 -1.40 32.25
CA GLY A 749 34.10 -2.85 32.32
C GLY A 749 33.80 -3.37 33.74
N PHE A 750 33.44 -2.47 34.66
CA PHE A 750 32.96 -2.80 35.99
C PHE A 750 31.72 -1.95 36.32
N PRO A 751 30.74 -2.52 37.03
CA PRO A 751 29.52 -1.81 37.40
C PRO A 751 29.84 -0.76 38.47
N LEU A 752 29.53 0.51 38.17
CA LEU A 752 29.84 1.65 39.04
C LEU A 752 29.09 1.58 40.37
N SER A 753 27.87 1.03 40.40
CA SER A 753 27.05 0.90 41.62
C SER A 753 27.69 0.07 42.74
N TYR A 754 28.77 -0.65 42.46
CA TYR A 754 29.52 -1.43 43.45
C TYR A 754 30.73 -0.69 44.05
N LEU A 755 31.08 0.48 43.52
CA LEU A 755 32.23 1.27 43.96
C LEU A 755 31.85 2.33 44.99
N ASP A 756 32.86 2.92 45.63
CA ASP A 756 32.68 4.03 46.57
C ASP A 756 31.97 5.22 45.89
N VAL A 757 30.83 5.61 46.46
CA VAL A 757 29.91 6.56 45.84
C VAL A 757 30.52 7.96 45.70
N ASP A 758 31.27 8.42 46.70
CA ASP A 758 31.88 9.75 46.66
C ASP A 758 33.04 9.78 45.64
N GLN A 759 33.81 8.70 45.51
CA GLN A 759 34.88 8.59 44.53
C GLN A 759 34.36 8.49 43.08
N VAL A 760 33.26 7.76 42.85
CA VAL A 760 32.59 7.74 41.54
C VAL A 760 32.02 9.12 41.19
N LYS A 761 31.41 9.81 42.16
CA LYS A 761 30.92 11.19 41.98
C LYS A 761 32.02 12.16 41.60
N GLU A 762 33.19 12.09 42.23
CA GLU A 762 34.38 12.85 41.83
C GLU A 762 34.80 12.56 40.38
N MET A 763 34.77 11.29 39.97
CA MET A 763 35.04 10.88 38.58
C MET A 763 34.00 11.43 37.60
N ILE A 764 32.70 11.37 37.92
CA ILE A 764 31.63 11.93 37.07
C ILE A 764 31.81 13.45 36.92
N ASN A 765 32.11 14.16 38.01
CA ASN A 765 32.41 15.59 37.96
C ASN A 765 33.61 15.91 37.06
N GLN A 766 34.67 15.10 37.13
CA GLN A 766 35.81 15.23 36.24
C GLN A 766 35.41 15.00 34.77
N ILE A 767 34.63 13.96 34.48
CA ILE A 767 34.10 13.70 33.14
C ILE A 767 33.29 14.89 32.62
N LEU A 768 32.35 15.41 33.41
CA LEU A 768 31.51 16.55 33.03
C LEU A 768 32.31 17.83 32.74
N SER A 769 33.47 17.99 33.38
CA SER A 769 34.39 19.11 33.13
C SER A 769 35.18 19.00 31.82
N GLU A 770 35.28 17.78 31.27
CA GLU A 770 35.93 17.48 29.99
C GLU A 770 34.97 17.63 28.79
N LEU A 771 33.66 17.59 29.04
CA LEU A 771 32.59 17.79 28.04
C LEU A 771 32.35 19.28 27.79
#